data_AF-A0A6V7UN83-F1
#
_entry.id   AF-A0A6V7UN83-F1
#
_cell.length_a   1.000
_cell.length_b   1.000
_cell.length_c   1.000
_cell.angle_alpha   90.00
_cell.angle_beta   90.00
_cell.angle_gamma   90.00
#
_symmetry.space_group_name_H-M   'P 1'
#
loop_
_entity.id
_entity.type
_entity.pdbx_description
1 polymer ?
#
loop_
_entity_poly.entity_id
_entity_poly.type
_entity_poly.pdbx_seq_one_letter_code
_entity_poly.pdbx_strand_id
1 'polypeptide(L)'
;MDLKRKSSSLTDVGGTSSEKRPKIQEPSGEEFEPDSFISAIGSNDVKLITRELYLLKKHLTTKDCVVTFLNQQNKKCFQPLMQYLMNIFNEKLQRDKGIKSNLSLSEDEIYSFTKEIISILANVCHLSVLACVEIRDKNTTLIRLYLYFLSKKEQLPVKTAILRLIGNLCELKETAQIIALNHVLLEKVVNCFKLDDQKAGEQALRILRLLSKRSQLSKSVLRTNGCLYIAKNLVKNKNNKIDVFQTQPEILQTFCNLFKFHPQLVAKQFSEYSEFVQLSLQLLLKYPNGSNNKLESQWIELILRCTRCSQELRSVLGETSINKILELEENKEKLTDIHCRFLCSFLEDSYFRRHMRIEEWDLGNSALNKILERVEPYQEIPEQTKFKLIPNIKIQITIFESLCSLQHDESLEFVIRHPNFIPCVLNHLRCYLDSTSYKCQIEYISPEEKPLFPAIIDPPYNDRQKKDRQFWPLCKDFSAASSYLVKNPAWSPAMSPSSSCNLSNFSSSPSASPPNNDSSSPPPTTFYTPSTSFLLDDYLHYTRDTLSPLSANQAAPGEVEPDDPSAIDLFENKEENVTENDNLSFEKELRLMQKLVHIEIRLIAHFSHKEEKQSIFLINQEVITLLVQYISEAPEMDNRLARALRRLSCHQSGLPLLLEMNFQRIIISRLIRRNCLLNRYSHGAGILSLIMRGILNWGYRIGVSPTHFSGQPNSEPVS
;
A
#
# COMPACT_ATOMS: atom_id res chain seq x y z
N MET A 1 -10.13 -1.56 -36.67
CA MET A 1 -9.47 -1.02 -35.47
C MET A 1 -8.05 -1.56 -35.42
N ASP A 2 -7.10 -0.81 -35.96
CA ASP A 2 -5.69 -1.19 -36.04
C ASP A 2 -4.95 -0.85 -34.74
N LEU A 3 -4.81 -1.85 -33.85
CA LEU A 3 -3.86 -1.77 -32.75
C LEU A 3 -2.54 -2.40 -33.22
N LYS A 4 -1.57 -1.55 -33.61
CA LYS A 4 -0.19 -1.94 -33.89
C LYS A 4 0.43 -2.56 -32.62
N ARG A 5 0.55 -3.89 -32.58
CA ARG A 5 1.41 -4.61 -31.62
C ARG A 5 2.87 -4.35 -32.02
N LYS A 6 3.67 -3.74 -31.13
CA LYS A 6 5.13 -3.67 -31.29
C LYS A 6 5.71 -5.08 -31.09
N SER A 7 6.35 -5.61 -32.12
CA SER A 7 7.11 -6.85 -32.09
C SER A 7 8.47 -6.60 -31.45
N SER A 8 8.74 -7.17 -30.27
CA SER A 8 10.11 -7.35 -29.78
C SER A 8 10.63 -8.66 -30.35
N SER A 9 11.49 -8.58 -31.36
CA SER A 9 12.19 -9.71 -31.97
C SER A 9 13.15 -10.33 -30.97
N LEU A 10 12.98 -11.62 -30.69
CA LEU A 10 13.90 -12.44 -29.91
C LEU A 10 14.47 -13.51 -30.85
N THR A 11 15.43 -13.09 -31.67
CA THR A 11 16.30 -13.96 -32.47
C THR A 11 17.65 -13.27 -32.53
N ASP A 12 18.56 -13.66 -31.63
CA ASP A 12 20.00 -13.73 -31.86
C ASP A 12 20.70 -14.21 -30.59
N VAL A 13 21.07 -15.50 -30.55
CA VAL A 13 22.34 -15.98 -29.95
C VAL A 13 22.73 -17.24 -30.72
N GLY A 14 23.85 -17.16 -31.45
CA GLY A 14 24.49 -18.28 -32.13
C GLY A 14 25.54 -18.98 -31.26
N GLY A 15 25.76 -20.27 -31.57
CA GLY A 15 26.93 -21.10 -31.23
C GLY A 15 26.97 -21.69 -29.81
N THR A 16 27.36 -22.94 -29.54
CA THR A 16 27.87 -24.07 -30.33
C THR A 16 27.83 -25.31 -29.41
N SER A 17 27.17 -26.40 -29.80
CA SER A 17 27.60 -27.78 -29.54
C SER A 17 26.71 -28.75 -30.31
N SER A 18 27.31 -29.39 -31.30
CA SER A 18 26.66 -30.29 -32.24
C SER A 18 26.56 -31.71 -31.66
N GLU A 19 25.39 -32.11 -31.20
CA GLU A 19 25.01 -33.52 -31.16
C GLU A 19 24.04 -33.82 -32.31
N LYS A 20 24.48 -34.72 -33.19
CA LYS A 20 23.80 -35.11 -34.43
C LYS A 20 22.44 -35.72 -34.13
N ARG A 21 21.36 -34.97 -34.38
CA ARG A 21 20.03 -35.53 -34.62
C ARG A 21 19.97 -36.21 -36.00
N PRO A 22 19.18 -37.28 -36.16
CA PRO A 22 18.98 -37.92 -37.45
C PRO A 22 18.35 -36.92 -38.43
N LYS A 23 18.99 -36.75 -39.61
CA LYS A 23 18.52 -35.93 -40.72
C LYS A 23 17.18 -36.51 -41.22
N ILE A 24 16.09 -35.81 -40.93
CA ILE A 24 14.86 -35.93 -41.69
C ILE A 24 15.15 -35.28 -43.05
N GLN A 25 14.97 -36.04 -44.14
CA GLN A 25 15.08 -35.51 -45.50
C GLN A 25 14.17 -34.29 -45.64
N GLU A 26 14.75 -33.15 -46.02
CA GLU A 26 14.00 -31.94 -46.37
C GLU A 26 13.13 -32.24 -47.59
N PRO A 27 11.78 -32.15 -47.51
CA PRO A 27 10.94 -32.20 -48.68
C PRO A 27 11.13 -30.89 -49.46
N SER A 28 11.44 -31.04 -50.74
CA SER A 28 11.50 -29.98 -51.76
C SER A 28 10.26 -29.09 -51.74
N GLY A 29 10.43 -27.76 -51.78
CA GLY A 29 9.57 -26.77 -52.45
C GLY A 29 8.04 -26.74 -52.26
N GLU A 30 7.43 -27.59 -51.45
CA GLU A 30 5.98 -27.75 -51.40
C GLU A 30 5.28 -26.61 -50.64
N GLU A 31 4.30 -26.00 -51.30
CA GLU A 31 3.39 -25.02 -50.70
C GLU A 31 2.25 -25.73 -49.96
N PHE A 32 1.71 -25.07 -48.94
CA PHE A 32 0.60 -25.61 -48.14
C PHE A 32 -0.70 -25.55 -48.93
N GLU A 33 -1.37 -26.69 -49.10
CA GLU A 33 -2.68 -26.79 -49.74
C GLU A 33 -3.80 -27.13 -48.73
N PRO A 34 -4.83 -26.26 -48.56
CA PRO A 34 -5.93 -26.45 -47.61
C PRO A 34 -6.67 -27.79 -47.70
N ASP A 35 -6.94 -28.27 -48.92
CA ASP A 35 -7.73 -29.49 -49.14
C ASP A 35 -6.91 -30.75 -48.86
N SER A 36 -5.62 -30.76 -49.23
CA SER A 36 -4.67 -31.83 -48.86
C SER A 36 -4.62 -32.00 -47.35
N PHE A 37 -4.51 -30.89 -46.62
CA PHE A 37 -4.48 -30.87 -45.16
C PHE A 37 -5.76 -31.43 -44.53
N ILE A 38 -6.94 -31.04 -45.01
CA ILE A 38 -8.22 -31.55 -44.49
C ILE A 38 -8.33 -33.05 -44.74
N SER A 39 -7.96 -33.52 -45.94
CA SER A 39 -7.94 -34.94 -46.27
C SER A 39 -6.97 -35.73 -45.38
N ALA A 40 -5.79 -35.17 -45.13
CA ALA A 40 -4.77 -35.80 -44.30
C ALA A 40 -5.19 -35.93 -42.84
N ILE A 41 -5.76 -34.88 -42.24
CA ILE A 41 -6.28 -34.93 -40.86
C ILE A 41 -7.47 -35.90 -40.73
N GLY A 42 -8.25 -36.10 -41.79
CA GLY A 42 -9.30 -37.12 -41.86
C GLY A 42 -8.78 -38.55 -42.05
N SER A 43 -7.49 -38.73 -42.36
CA SER A 43 -6.87 -40.03 -42.59
C SER A 43 -6.25 -40.62 -41.31
N ASN A 44 -5.95 -41.92 -41.33
CA ASN A 44 -5.17 -42.58 -40.26
C ASN A 44 -3.66 -42.67 -40.59
N ASP A 45 -3.19 -41.98 -41.63
CA ASP A 45 -1.77 -42.04 -42.03
C ASP A 45 -0.94 -41.04 -41.22
N VAL A 46 -0.23 -41.57 -40.22
CA VAL A 46 0.66 -40.82 -39.32
C VAL A 46 1.71 -40.02 -40.08
N LYS A 47 2.28 -40.56 -41.17
CA LYS A 47 3.32 -39.85 -41.94
C LYS A 47 2.75 -38.68 -42.71
N LEU A 48 1.57 -38.89 -43.32
CA LEU A 48 0.85 -37.84 -44.03
C LEU A 48 0.45 -36.70 -43.09
N ILE A 49 -0.14 -37.03 -41.93
CA ILE A 49 -0.51 -36.05 -40.90
C ILE A 49 0.71 -35.26 -40.42
N THR A 50 1.83 -35.95 -40.15
CA THR A 50 3.06 -35.28 -39.69
C THR A 50 3.58 -34.28 -40.72
N ARG A 51 3.62 -34.66 -42.00
CA ARG A 51 4.05 -33.80 -43.11
C ARG A 51 3.16 -32.58 -43.23
N GLU A 52 1.84 -32.77 -43.21
CA GLU A 52 0.87 -31.68 -43.38
C GLU A 52 0.85 -30.72 -42.19
N LEU A 53 1.00 -31.21 -40.96
CA LEU A 53 1.18 -30.34 -39.78
C LEU A 53 2.46 -29.50 -39.88
N TYR A 54 3.55 -30.09 -40.39
CA TYR A 54 4.80 -29.37 -40.61
C TYR A 54 4.65 -28.28 -41.69
N LEU A 55 4.03 -28.58 -42.83
CA LEU A 55 3.76 -27.62 -43.90
C LEU A 55 2.87 -26.48 -43.41
N LEU A 56 1.79 -26.80 -42.69
CA LEU A 56 0.90 -25.80 -42.10
C LEU A 56 1.66 -24.87 -41.14
N LYS A 57 2.49 -25.43 -40.25
CA LYS A 57 3.26 -24.63 -39.31
C LYS A 57 4.25 -23.69 -40.01
N LYS A 58 4.89 -24.16 -41.08
CA LYS A 58 5.81 -23.35 -41.91
C LYS A 58 5.07 -22.23 -42.63
N HIS A 59 3.88 -22.51 -43.15
CA HIS A 59 3.01 -21.53 -43.81
C HIS A 59 2.54 -20.43 -42.83
N LEU A 60 2.19 -20.79 -41.59
CA LEU A 60 1.68 -19.88 -40.56
C LEU A 60 2.76 -19.13 -39.77
N THR A 61 3.85 -18.76 -40.44
CA THR A 61 4.97 -18.00 -39.83
C THR A 61 4.82 -16.49 -39.92
N THR A 62 4.00 -15.99 -40.86
CA THR A 62 3.77 -14.55 -41.08
C THR A 62 2.36 -14.13 -40.72
N LYS A 63 2.19 -12.85 -40.36
CA LYS A 63 0.88 -12.28 -40.00
C LYS A 63 -0.13 -12.38 -41.15
N ASP A 64 0.31 -12.12 -42.39
CA ASP A 64 -0.58 -12.13 -43.56
C ASP A 64 -1.10 -13.52 -43.89
N CYS A 65 -0.23 -14.54 -43.81
CA CYS A 65 -0.65 -15.94 -43.94
C CYS A 65 -1.67 -16.33 -42.87
N VAL A 66 -1.45 -15.93 -41.61
CA VAL A 66 -2.39 -16.20 -40.51
C VAL A 66 -3.74 -15.52 -40.71
N VAL A 67 -3.76 -14.26 -41.14
CA VAL A 67 -5.02 -13.55 -41.42
C VAL A 67 -5.76 -14.20 -42.58
N THR A 68 -5.05 -14.56 -43.65
CA THR A 68 -5.61 -15.25 -44.81
C THR A 68 -6.17 -16.63 -44.44
N PHE A 69 -5.48 -17.37 -43.56
CA PHE A 69 -5.94 -18.65 -43.01
C PHE A 69 -7.20 -18.52 -42.15
N LEU A 70 -7.40 -17.39 -41.48
CA LEU A 70 -8.57 -17.14 -40.62
C LEU A 70 -9.75 -16.46 -41.33
N ASN A 71 -9.55 -15.97 -42.56
CA ASN A 71 -10.62 -15.38 -43.37
C ASN A 71 -11.67 -16.44 -43.77
N GLN A 72 -12.91 -15.98 -44.03
CA GLN A 72 -14.11 -16.83 -44.13
C GLN A 72 -14.00 -18.03 -45.11
N GLN A 73 -13.17 -17.96 -46.15
CA GLN A 73 -12.94 -19.07 -47.08
C GLN A 73 -12.01 -20.17 -46.53
N ASN A 74 -11.10 -19.84 -45.60
CA ASN A 74 -10.10 -20.75 -45.00
C ASN A 74 -10.38 -21.17 -43.54
N LYS A 75 -11.46 -20.65 -42.92
CA LYS A 75 -12.00 -21.21 -41.65
C LYS A 75 -12.24 -22.73 -41.73
N LYS A 76 -12.36 -23.27 -42.95
CA LYS A 76 -12.43 -24.70 -43.26
C LYS A 76 -11.26 -25.53 -42.73
N CYS A 77 -10.06 -24.97 -42.53
CA CYS A 77 -8.92 -25.74 -42.00
C CYS A 77 -8.73 -25.59 -40.48
N PHE A 78 -9.09 -24.43 -39.92
CA PHE A 78 -8.97 -24.17 -38.48
C PHE A 78 -9.90 -25.07 -37.64
N GLN A 79 -11.15 -25.26 -38.10
CA GLN A 79 -12.13 -26.11 -37.40
C GLN A 79 -11.71 -27.59 -37.37
N PRO A 80 -11.29 -28.22 -38.50
CA PRO A 80 -10.72 -29.58 -38.49
C PRO A 80 -9.47 -29.72 -37.64
N LEU A 81 -8.55 -28.74 -37.65
CA LEU A 81 -7.37 -28.77 -36.78
C LEU A 81 -7.77 -28.82 -35.30
N MET A 82 -8.72 -27.97 -34.90
CA MET A 82 -9.26 -27.96 -33.54
C MET A 82 -10.00 -29.24 -33.20
N GLN A 83 -10.83 -29.75 -34.11
CA GLN A 83 -11.57 -31.00 -33.92
C GLN A 83 -10.62 -32.19 -33.79
N TYR A 84 -9.55 -32.23 -34.59
CA TYR A 84 -8.54 -33.27 -34.53
C TYR A 84 -7.78 -33.24 -33.20
N LEU A 85 -7.40 -32.06 -32.70
CA LEU A 85 -6.83 -31.92 -31.36
C LEU A 85 -7.76 -32.51 -30.28
N MET A 86 -9.07 -32.25 -30.38
CA MET A 86 -10.05 -32.80 -29.44
C MET A 86 -10.21 -34.31 -29.59
N ASN A 87 -10.15 -34.85 -30.80
CA ASN A 87 -10.20 -36.29 -31.04
C ASN A 87 -8.98 -37.00 -30.44
N ILE A 88 -7.77 -36.48 -30.65
CA ILE A 88 -6.53 -36.99 -30.03
C ILE A 88 -6.63 -36.93 -28.50
N PHE A 89 -7.14 -35.83 -27.95
CA PHE A 89 -7.31 -35.69 -26.51
C PHE A 89 -8.31 -36.69 -25.92
N ASN A 90 -9.47 -36.85 -26.58
CA ASN A 90 -10.48 -37.82 -26.17
C ASN A 90 -9.98 -39.27 -26.29
N GLU A 91 -9.21 -39.58 -27.32
CA GLU A 91 -8.53 -40.87 -27.47
C GLU A 91 -7.60 -41.13 -26.29
N LYS A 92 -6.78 -40.15 -25.91
CA LYS A 92 -5.87 -40.30 -24.78
C LYS A 92 -6.64 -40.48 -23.45
N LEU A 93 -7.74 -39.75 -23.25
CA LEU A 93 -8.61 -39.95 -22.09
C LEU A 93 -9.24 -41.34 -22.06
N GLN A 94 -9.68 -41.88 -23.19
CA GLN A 94 -10.25 -43.23 -23.28
C GLN A 94 -9.20 -44.30 -22.93
N ARG A 95 -7.98 -44.16 -23.45
CA ARG A 95 -6.87 -45.08 -23.15
C ARG A 95 -6.48 -45.09 -21.68
N ASP A 96 -6.40 -43.91 -21.06
CA ASP A 96 -6.14 -43.80 -19.62
C ASP A 96 -7.26 -44.45 -18.78
N LYS A 97 -8.49 -44.57 -19.31
CA LYS A 97 -9.62 -45.29 -18.70
C LYS A 97 -9.68 -46.78 -19.08
N GLY A 98 -8.71 -47.30 -19.84
CA GLY A 98 -8.69 -48.69 -20.30
C GLY A 98 -9.73 -49.04 -21.37
N ILE A 99 -10.35 -48.02 -22.00
CA ILE A 99 -11.35 -48.20 -23.05
C ILE A 99 -10.64 -48.35 -24.40
N LYS A 100 -11.03 -49.35 -25.21
CA LYS A 100 -10.50 -49.55 -26.56
C LYS A 100 -10.79 -48.31 -27.42
N SER A 101 -9.75 -47.67 -27.93
CA SER A 101 -9.83 -46.46 -28.75
C SER A 101 -10.06 -46.77 -30.22
N ASN A 102 -10.70 -45.83 -30.92
CA ASN A 102 -10.98 -45.92 -32.36
C ASN A 102 -9.80 -45.50 -33.25
N LEU A 103 -8.83 -44.77 -32.69
CA LEU A 103 -7.62 -44.29 -33.36
C LEU A 103 -6.45 -45.23 -33.00
N SER A 104 -5.62 -45.51 -34.01
CA SER A 104 -4.48 -46.45 -33.93
C SER A 104 -3.15 -45.73 -33.70
N LEU A 105 -3.14 -44.64 -32.93
CA LEU A 105 -1.92 -43.86 -32.67
C LEU A 105 -1.06 -44.50 -31.57
N SER A 106 0.25 -44.35 -31.58
CA SER A 106 1.08 -44.67 -30.40
C SER A 106 0.98 -43.56 -29.33
N GLU A 107 1.44 -43.81 -28.10
CA GLU A 107 1.47 -42.74 -27.09
C GLU A 107 2.39 -41.58 -27.51
N ASP A 108 3.55 -41.89 -28.09
CA ASP A 108 4.50 -40.88 -28.57
C ASP A 108 3.91 -40.03 -29.70
N GLU A 109 3.13 -40.64 -30.59
CA GLU A 109 2.40 -39.93 -31.66
C GLU A 109 1.36 -38.97 -31.08
N ILE A 110 0.57 -39.41 -30.08
CA ILE A 110 -0.40 -38.56 -29.40
C ILE A 110 0.28 -37.32 -28.82
N TYR A 111 1.39 -37.47 -28.11
CA TYR A 111 2.13 -36.34 -27.54
C TYR A 111 2.77 -35.46 -28.60
N SER A 112 3.35 -36.06 -29.65
CA SER A 112 3.98 -35.33 -30.76
C SER A 112 2.96 -34.48 -31.53
N PHE A 113 1.82 -35.05 -31.89
CA PHE A 113 0.74 -34.34 -32.58
C PHE A 113 0.11 -33.27 -31.69
N THR A 114 -0.16 -33.58 -30.42
CA THR A 114 -0.68 -32.60 -29.46
C THR A 114 0.27 -31.40 -29.37
N LYS A 115 1.57 -31.65 -29.19
CA LYS A 115 2.59 -30.58 -29.14
C LYS A 115 2.57 -29.73 -30.40
N GLU A 116 2.56 -30.37 -31.57
CA GLU A 116 2.70 -29.66 -32.85
C GLU A 116 1.45 -28.82 -33.15
N ILE A 117 0.26 -29.37 -32.94
CA ILE A 117 -1.00 -28.64 -33.09
C ILE A 117 -1.07 -27.46 -32.12
N ILE A 118 -0.76 -27.66 -30.83
CA ILE A 118 -0.74 -26.56 -29.84
C ILE A 118 0.29 -25.50 -30.22
N SER A 119 1.41 -25.90 -30.80
CA SER A 119 2.44 -24.97 -31.29
C SER A 119 1.94 -24.14 -32.48
N ILE A 120 1.19 -24.74 -33.40
CA ILE A 120 0.52 -24.04 -34.50
C ILE A 120 -0.49 -23.04 -33.92
N LEU A 121 -1.37 -23.48 -33.01
CA LEU A 121 -2.36 -22.60 -32.36
C LEU A 121 -1.68 -21.43 -31.64
N ALA A 122 -0.57 -21.67 -30.95
CA ALA A 122 0.20 -20.61 -30.31
C ALA A 122 0.76 -19.59 -31.31
N ASN A 123 1.27 -20.02 -32.47
CA ASN A 123 1.74 -19.10 -33.52
C ASN A 123 0.58 -18.25 -34.05
N VAL A 124 -0.56 -18.87 -34.34
CA VAL A 124 -1.75 -18.19 -34.85
C VAL A 124 -2.26 -17.14 -33.84
N CYS A 125 -2.36 -17.49 -32.55
CA CYS A 125 -2.77 -16.57 -31.49
C CYS A 125 -1.78 -15.43 -31.21
N HIS A 126 -0.49 -15.67 -31.42
CA HIS A 126 0.51 -14.61 -31.33
C HIS A 126 0.28 -13.53 -32.40
N LEU A 127 -0.05 -13.96 -33.63
CA LEU A 127 -0.16 -13.09 -34.80
C LEU A 127 -1.56 -12.52 -35.04
N SER A 128 -2.62 -13.12 -34.48
CA SER A 128 -4.01 -12.72 -34.72
C SER A 128 -4.90 -12.72 -33.48
N VAL A 129 -5.59 -11.59 -33.26
CA VAL A 129 -6.63 -11.46 -32.22
C VAL A 129 -7.86 -12.30 -32.56
N LEU A 130 -8.22 -12.44 -33.84
CA LEU A 130 -9.36 -13.25 -34.27
C LEU A 130 -9.20 -14.71 -33.84
N ALA A 131 -7.99 -15.26 -33.93
CA ALA A 131 -7.71 -16.61 -33.46
C ALA A 131 -7.89 -16.75 -31.95
N CYS A 132 -7.47 -15.75 -31.15
CA CYS A 132 -7.73 -15.76 -29.71
C CYS A 132 -9.23 -15.76 -29.40
N VAL A 133 -10.04 -15.04 -30.18
CA VAL A 133 -11.51 -15.02 -30.04
C VAL A 133 -12.12 -16.37 -30.42
N GLU A 134 -11.69 -16.98 -31.52
CA GLU A 134 -12.18 -18.31 -31.93
C GLU A 134 -11.82 -19.40 -30.91
N ILE A 135 -10.59 -19.35 -30.36
CA ILE A 135 -10.15 -20.25 -29.29
C ILE A 135 -10.97 -20.02 -28.01
N ARG A 136 -11.29 -18.76 -27.69
CA ARG A 136 -12.08 -18.40 -26.51
C ARG A 136 -13.41 -19.15 -26.46
N ASP A 137 -14.08 -19.25 -27.59
CA ASP A 137 -15.40 -19.89 -27.68
C ASP A 137 -15.32 -21.42 -27.48
N LYS A 138 -14.11 -21.99 -27.53
CA LYS A 138 -13.79 -23.39 -27.22
C LYS A 138 -13.03 -23.57 -25.89
N ASN A 139 -12.92 -22.52 -25.07
CA ASN A 139 -12.07 -22.51 -23.87
C ASN A 139 -12.39 -23.61 -22.86
N THR A 140 -13.66 -23.97 -22.66
CA THR A 140 -14.04 -24.98 -21.65
C THR A 140 -13.38 -26.34 -21.93
N THR A 141 -13.39 -26.78 -23.19
CA THR A 141 -12.76 -28.04 -23.60
C THR A 141 -11.23 -27.92 -23.62
N LEU A 142 -10.69 -26.78 -24.08
CA LEU A 142 -9.25 -26.54 -24.09
C LEU A 142 -8.65 -26.48 -22.69
N ILE A 143 -9.35 -25.89 -21.72
CA ILE A 143 -8.91 -25.87 -20.31
C ILE A 143 -8.78 -27.30 -19.78
N ARG A 144 -9.70 -28.21 -20.10
CA ARG A 144 -9.59 -29.63 -19.71
C ARG A 144 -8.33 -30.27 -20.30
N LEU A 145 -8.05 -30.00 -21.57
CA LEU A 145 -6.82 -30.45 -22.23
C LEU A 145 -5.57 -29.90 -21.52
N TYR A 146 -5.54 -28.59 -21.25
CA TYR A 146 -4.42 -27.95 -20.56
C TYR A 146 -4.18 -28.56 -19.19
N LEU A 147 -5.24 -28.72 -18.40
CA LEU A 147 -5.17 -29.32 -17.06
C LEU A 147 -4.62 -30.74 -17.09
N TYR A 148 -5.05 -31.54 -18.07
CA TYR A 148 -4.57 -32.91 -18.24
C TYR A 148 -3.07 -32.96 -18.50
N PHE A 149 -2.59 -32.27 -19.55
CA PHE A 149 -1.18 -32.35 -19.95
C PHE A 149 -0.24 -31.60 -18.98
N LEU A 150 -0.68 -30.50 -18.36
CA LEU A 150 0.11 -29.82 -17.33
C LEU A 150 0.26 -30.66 -16.05
N SER A 151 -0.66 -31.59 -15.79
CA SER A 151 -0.62 -32.47 -14.61
C SER A 151 0.28 -33.71 -14.79
N LYS A 152 0.63 -34.11 -16.02
CA LYS A 152 1.52 -35.26 -16.25
C LYS A 152 2.95 -34.90 -15.86
N LYS A 153 3.73 -35.84 -15.32
CA LYS A 153 5.12 -35.56 -14.89
C LYS A 153 6.06 -35.42 -16.09
N GLU A 154 5.97 -36.37 -17.00
CA GLU A 154 6.73 -36.43 -18.25
C GLU A 154 6.10 -35.51 -19.32
N GLN A 155 6.82 -35.22 -20.41
CA GLN A 155 6.37 -34.37 -21.54
C GLN A 155 6.54 -32.85 -21.38
N LEU A 156 7.72 -32.41 -20.93
CA LEU A 156 8.13 -30.98 -20.91
C LEU A 156 7.83 -30.23 -22.23
N PRO A 157 8.09 -30.77 -23.44
CA PRO A 157 7.85 -30.03 -24.68
C PRO A 157 6.38 -29.65 -24.91
N VAL A 158 5.43 -30.52 -24.53
CA VAL A 158 3.98 -30.26 -24.64
C VAL A 158 3.58 -29.18 -23.64
N LYS A 159 4.06 -29.27 -22.40
CA LYS A 159 3.79 -28.26 -21.35
C LYS A 159 4.25 -26.87 -21.78
N THR A 160 5.47 -26.76 -22.29
CA THR A 160 6.01 -25.47 -22.75
C THR A 160 5.20 -24.90 -23.92
N ALA A 161 4.73 -25.75 -24.84
CA ALA A 161 3.83 -25.33 -25.92
C ALA A 161 2.46 -24.83 -25.38
N ILE A 162 1.88 -25.54 -24.40
CA ILE A 162 0.63 -25.14 -23.73
C ILE A 162 0.80 -23.80 -23.01
N LEU A 163 1.86 -23.65 -22.19
CA LEU A 163 2.13 -22.41 -21.47
C LEU A 163 2.35 -21.24 -22.44
N ARG A 164 3.03 -21.47 -23.57
CA ARG A 164 3.19 -20.46 -24.63
C ARG A 164 1.84 -20.04 -25.21
N LEU A 165 0.95 -20.99 -25.51
CA LEU A 165 -0.41 -20.71 -25.97
C LEU A 165 -1.21 -19.91 -24.94
N ILE A 166 -1.24 -20.35 -23.68
CA ILE A 166 -1.91 -19.64 -22.57
C ILE A 166 -1.36 -18.22 -22.43
N GLY A 167 -0.03 -18.05 -22.52
CA GLY A 167 0.60 -16.73 -22.50
C GLY A 167 0.12 -15.82 -23.63
N ASN A 168 0.04 -16.33 -24.86
CA ASN A 168 -0.48 -15.57 -26.01
C ASN A 168 -1.97 -15.22 -25.83
N LEU A 169 -2.77 -16.13 -25.26
CA LEU A 169 -4.17 -15.86 -24.92
C LEU A 169 -4.30 -14.80 -23.83
N CYS A 170 -3.42 -14.76 -22.84
CA CYS A 170 -3.45 -13.74 -21.77
C CYS A 170 -3.15 -12.31 -22.25
N GLU A 171 -2.60 -12.13 -23.46
CA GLU A 171 -2.40 -10.79 -24.03
C GLU A 171 -3.73 -10.08 -24.29
N LEU A 172 -4.76 -10.82 -24.72
CA LEU A 172 -6.11 -10.29 -24.92
C LEU A 172 -6.88 -10.30 -23.58
N LYS A 173 -7.65 -9.23 -23.30
CA LYS A 173 -8.26 -9.00 -21.98
C LYS A 173 -9.32 -10.05 -21.65
N GLU A 174 -10.17 -10.38 -22.62
CA GLU A 174 -11.32 -11.26 -22.48
C GLU A 174 -10.89 -12.70 -22.21
N THR A 175 -9.88 -13.18 -22.94
CA THR A 175 -9.29 -14.52 -22.74
C THR A 175 -8.49 -14.61 -21.45
N ALA A 176 -7.74 -13.55 -21.09
CA ALA A 176 -7.04 -13.48 -19.81
C ALA A 176 -8.00 -13.57 -18.62
N GLN A 177 -9.18 -12.93 -18.70
CA GLN A 177 -10.22 -13.04 -17.68
C GLN A 177 -10.68 -14.49 -17.50
N ILE A 178 -10.97 -15.20 -18.59
CA ILE A 178 -11.41 -16.61 -18.52
C ILE A 178 -10.32 -17.50 -17.91
N ILE A 179 -9.06 -17.31 -18.31
CA ILE A 179 -7.92 -18.03 -17.74
C ILE A 179 -7.77 -17.73 -16.26
N ALA A 180 -7.87 -16.45 -15.87
CA ALA A 180 -7.72 -16.00 -14.49
C ALA A 180 -8.85 -16.46 -13.55
N LEU A 181 -10.04 -16.70 -14.09
CA LEU A 181 -11.18 -17.26 -13.36
C LEU A 181 -11.02 -18.76 -13.10
N ASN A 182 -10.18 -19.46 -13.88
CA ASN A 182 -9.91 -20.88 -13.66
C ASN A 182 -8.71 -21.06 -12.71
N HIS A 183 -8.99 -21.03 -11.40
CA HIS A 183 -7.95 -21.15 -10.37
C HIS A 183 -7.15 -22.45 -10.46
N VAL A 184 -7.80 -23.57 -10.80
CA VAL A 184 -7.12 -24.87 -10.95
C VAL A 184 -6.08 -24.83 -12.08
N LEU A 185 -6.42 -24.21 -13.22
CA LEU A 185 -5.46 -24.03 -14.32
C LEU A 185 -4.28 -23.16 -13.88
N LEU A 186 -4.55 -22.05 -13.21
CA LEU A 186 -3.50 -21.18 -12.70
C LEU A 186 -2.60 -21.88 -11.68
N GLU A 187 -3.13 -22.72 -10.80
CA GLU A 187 -2.31 -23.54 -9.90
C GLU A 187 -1.39 -24.47 -10.70
N LYS A 188 -1.85 -25.07 -11.79
CA LYS A 188 -0.99 -25.89 -12.66
C LYS A 188 0.08 -25.05 -13.37
N VAL A 189 -0.24 -23.84 -13.81
CA VAL A 189 0.73 -22.88 -14.37
C VAL A 189 1.79 -22.55 -13.32
N VAL A 190 1.39 -22.20 -12.11
CA VAL A 190 2.29 -21.86 -11.01
C VAL A 190 3.16 -23.05 -10.60
N ASN A 191 2.60 -24.27 -10.57
CA ASN A 191 3.37 -25.48 -10.30
C ASN A 191 4.45 -25.77 -11.35
N CYS A 192 4.41 -25.14 -12.54
CA CYS A 192 5.48 -25.27 -13.53
C CYS A 192 6.82 -24.67 -13.04
N PHE A 193 6.83 -23.77 -12.05
CA PHE A 193 8.06 -23.31 -11.40
C PHE A 193 8.79 -24.39 -10.61
N LYS A 194 8.10 -25.49 -10.24
CA LYS A 194 8.72 -26.63 -9.57
C LYS A 194 9.50 -27.53 -10.54
N LEU A 195 9.23 -27.42 -11.84
CA LEU A 195 9.91 -28.20 -12.86
C LEU A 195 11.35 -27.70 -13.00
N ASP A 196 12.27 -28.59 -13.34
CA ASP A 196 13.67 -28.24 -13.63
C ASP A 196 13.87 -27.75 -15.08
N ASP A 197 12.80 -27.24 -15.72
CA ASP A 197 12.83 -26.69 -17.08
C ASP A 197 12.69 -25.17 -17.07
N GLN A 198 13.77 -24.49 -17.43
CA GLN A 198 13.81 -23.02 -17.47
C GLN A 198 12.76 -22.44 -18.44
N LYS A 199 12.54 -23.09 -19.60
CA LYS A 199 11.60 -22.59 -20.62
C LYS A 199 10.16 -22.61 -20.12
N ALA A 200 9.74 -23.69 -19.44
CA ALA A 200 8.42 -23.76 -18.81
C ALA A 200 8.28 -22.69 -17.72
N GLY A 201 9.30 -22.49 -16.88
CA GLY A 201 9.32 -21.43 -15.85
C GLY A 201 9.19 -20.03 -16.44
N GLU A 202 9.90 -19.72 -17.52
CA GLU A 202 9.80 -18.43 -18.23
C GLU A 202 8.41 -18.19 -18.82
N GLN A 203 7.78 -19.20 -19.44
CA GLN A 203 6.41 -19.05 -19.95
C GLN A 203 5.39 -18.92 -18.81
N ALA A 204 5.57 -19.65 -17.69
CA ALA A 204 4.73 -19.48 -16.51
C ALA A 204 4.85 -18.05 -15.94
N LEU A 205 6.07 -17.52 -15.81
CA LEU A 205 6.32 -16.14 -15.39
C LEU A 205 5.67 -15.14 -16.35
N ARG A 206 5.79 -15.35 -17.66
CA ARG A 206 5.13 -14.51 -18.68
C ARG A 206 3.62 -14.45 -18.46
N ILE A 207 2.97 -15.57 -18.18
CA ILE A 207 1.52 -15.63 -17.90
C ILE A 207 1.21 -14.79 -16.65
N LEU A 208 1.89 -15.03 -15.53
CA LEU A 208 1.64 -14.31 -14.28
C LEU A 208 1.91 -12.81 -14.41
N ARG A 209 2.93 -12.42 -15.18
CA ARG A 209 3.24 -11.02 -15.50
C ARG A 209 2.13 -10.34 -16.30
N LEU A 210 1.54 -11.04 -17.27
CA LEU A 210 0.42 -10.49 -18.05
C LEU A 210 -0.83 -10.29 -17.18
N LEU A 211 -1.07 -11.19 -16.22
CA LEU A 211 -2.18 -11.10 -15.29
C LEU A 211 -1.93 -10.03 -14.21
N SER A 212 -0.71 -9.89 -13.70
CA SER A 212 -0.39 -8.91 -12.65
C SER A 212 -0.54 -7.46 -13.09
N LYS A 213 -0.39 -7.17 -14.39
CA LYS A 213 -0.57 -5.83 -14.97
C LYS A 213 -1.99 -5.28 -14.81
N ARG A 214 -2.99 -6.11 -14.52
CA ARG A 214 -4.41 -5.72 -14.47
C ARG A 214 -4.95 -5.95 -13.05
N SER A 215 -5.46 -4.89 -12.42
CA SER A 215 -6.00 -4.93 -11.04
C SER A 215 -7.06 -6.01 -10.81
N GLN A 216 -7.92 -6.24 -11.80
CA GLN A 216 -8.98 -7.25 -11.71
C GLN A 216 -8.45 -8.69 -11.73
N LEU A 217 -7.25 -8.92 -12.27
CA LEU A 217 -6.68 -10.26 -12.48
C LEU A 217 -5.53 -10.58 -11.50
N SER A 218 -4.87 -9.56 -10.94
CA SER A 218 -3.78 -9.71 -9.97
C SER A 218 -4.19 -10.56 -8.77
N LYS A 219 -5.44 -10.43 -8.29
CA LYS A 219 -5.95 -11.22 -7.17
C LYS A 219 -5.95 -12.73 -7.48
N SER A 220 -6.21 -13.13 -8.72
CA SER A 220 -6.18 -14.55 -9.11
C SER A 220 -4.76 -15.14 -9.04
N VAL A 221 -3.74 -14.35 -9.40
CA VAL A 221 -2.33 -14.77 -9.25
C VAL A 221 -1.99 -15.02 -7.78
N LEU A 222 -2.46 -14.17 -6.89
CA LEU A 222 -2.21 -14.29 -5.45
C LEU A 222 -2.99 -15.46 -4.84
N ARG A 223 -4.24 -15.71 -5.25
CA ARG A 223 -5.01 -16.87 -4.77
C ARG A 223 -4.33 -18.20 -5.02
N THR A 224 -3.51 -18.31 -6.07
CA THR A 224 -2.76 -19.52 -6.41
C THR A 224 -1.32 -19.51 -5.87
N ASN A 225 -1.02 -18.69 -4.87
CA ASN A 225 0.32 -18.48 -4.31
C ASN A 225 1.39 -18.09 -5.34
N GLY A 226 0.98 -17.41 -6.43
CA GLY A 226 1.89 -17.08 -7.52
C GLY A 226 3.08 -16.24 -7.08
N CYS A 227 2.90 -15.35 -6.09
CA CYS A 227 3.99 -14.52 -5.56
C CYS A 227 5.08 -15.38 -4.91
N LEU A 228 4.66 -16.32 -4.04
CA LEU A 228 5.52 -17.28 -3.37
C LEU A 228 6.36 -18.10 -4.37
N TYR A 229 5.73 -18.61 -5.43
CA TYR A 229 6.42 -19.44 -6.41
C TYR A 229 7.36 -18.66 -7.32
N ILE A 230 7.02 -17.41 -7.66
CA ILE A 230 7.96 -16.52 -8.36
C ILE A 230 9.17 -16.25 -7.46
N ALA A 231 8.98 -16.01 -6.16
CA ALA A 231 10.07 -15.81 -5.21
C ALA A 231 10.96 -17.07 -5.09
N LYS A 232 10.36 -18.26 -5.02
CA LYS A 232 11.10 -19.54 -5.07
C LYS A 232 11.92 -19.69 -6.34
N ASN A 233 11.35 -19.35 -7.51
CA ASN A 233 12.08 -19.40 -8.77
C ASN A 233 13.22 -18.39 -8.84
N LEU A 234 13.04 -17.20 -8.25
CA LEU A 234 14.06 -16.17 -8.15
C LEU A 234 15.30 -16.69 -7.37
N VAL A 235 15.07 -17.36 -6.24
CA VAL A 235 16.13 -17.91 -5.38
C VAL A 235 16.75 -19.20 -5.94
N LYS A 236 15.92 -20.12 -6.47
CA LYS A 236 16.36 -21.41 -7.04
C LYS A 236 17.43 -21.25 -8.12
N ASN A 237 17.34 -20.20 -8.93
CA ASN A 237 18.22 -20.01 -10.07
C ASN A 237 19.63 -19.50 -9.72
N LYS A 238 19.90 -19.08 -8.48
CA LYS A 238 21.25 -18.64 -8.08
C LYS A 238 21.52 -18.88 -6.60
N ASN A 239 22.17 -20.00 -6.27
CA ASN A 239 22.77 -20.40 -4.98
C ASN A 239 22.98 -19.27 -3.95
N ASN A 240 21.91 -18.79 -3.31
CA ASN A 240 21.91 -17.77 -2.26
C ASN A 240 22.77 -16.51 -2.53
N LYS A 241 22.83 -16.02 -3.78
CA LYS A 241 23.57 -14.79 -4.10
C LYS A 241 22.65 -13.58 -4.18
N ILE A 242 23.01 -12.49 -3.50
CA ILE A 242 22.29 -11.20 -3.55
C ILE A 242 22.23 -10.63 -4.99
N ASP A 243 23.19 -10.99 -5.86
CA ASP A 243 23.26 -10.57 -7.27
C ASP A 243 22.04 -11.02 -8.12
N VAL A 244 21.17 -11.87 -7.56
CA VAL A 244 19.84 -12.16 -8.12
C VAL A 244 19.03 -10.88 -8.34
N PHE A 245 19.13 -9.93 -7.41
CA PHE A 245 18.45 -8.65 -7.46
C PHE A 245 19.04 -7.67 -8.47
N GLN A 246 20.08 -8.04 -9.22
CA GLN A 246 20.67 -7.19 -10.26
C GLN A 246 20.20 -7.57 -11.66
N THR A 247 19.74 -8.81 -11.88
CA THR A 247 19.56 -9.36 -13.23
C THR A 247 18.13 -9.74 -13.58
N GLN A 248 17.13 -9.39 -12.75
CA GLN A 248 15.76 -9.88 -12.90
C GLN A 248 14.70 -8.75 -12.86
N PRO A 249 14.73 -7.79 -13.81
CA PRO A 249 13.78 -6.66 -13.87
C PRO A 249 12.32 -7.12 -14.01
N GLU A 250 12.10 -8.24 -14.71
CA GLU A 250 10.77 -8.72 -15.05
C GLU A 250 10.04 -9.29 -13.83
N ILE A 251 10.78 -9.94 -12.93
CA ILE A 251 10.27 -10.45 -11.65
C ILE A 251 9.93 -9.27 -10.74
N LEU A 252 10.85 -8.31 -10.58
CA LEU A 252 10.61 -7.11 -9.81
C LEU A 252 9.36 -6.37 -10.29
N GLN A 253 9.25 -6.12 -11.60
CA GLN A 253 8.06 -5.47 -12.18
C GLN A 253 6.78 -6.24 -11.87
N THR A 254 6.84 -7.58 -11.90
CA THR A 254 5.69 -8.43 -11.59
C THR A 254 5.27 -8.24 -10.13
N PHE A 255 6.21 -8.23 -9.19
CA PHE A 255 5.92 -7.96 -7.78
C PHE A 255 5.44 -6.54 -7.54
N CYS A 256 6.04 -5.52 -8.16
CA CYS A 256 5.55 -4.14 -8.05
C CYS A 256 4.11 -4.01 -8.54
N ASN A 257 3.74 -4.66 -9.65
CA ASN A 257 2.37 -4.65 -10.14
C ASN A 257 1.41 -5.35 -9.17
N LEU A 258 1.80 -6.50 -8.61
CA LEU A 258 0.98 -7.20 -7.61
C LEU A 258 0.83 -6.36 -6.34
N PHE A 259 1.93 -5.76 -5.87
CA PHE A 259 1.98 -4.93 -4.66
C PHE A 259 1.13 -3.68 -4.82
N LYS A 260 1.15 -3.05 -6.00
CA LYS A 260 0.30 -1.88 -6.32
C LYS A 260 -1.18 -2.12 -6.03
N PHE A 261 -1.67 -3.33 -6.29
CA PHE A 261 -3.08 -3.66 -6.13
C PHE A 261 -3.39 -4.38 -4.80
N HIS A 262 -2.44 -5.16 -4.27
CA HIS A 262 -2.66 -6.04 -3.12
C HIS A 262 -1.41 -6.14 -2.22
N PRO A 263 -1.02 -5.05 -1.53
CA PRO A 263 0.24 -5.00 -0.79
C PRO A 263 0.32 -6.03 0.34
N GLN A 264 -0.73 -6.15 1.15
CA GLN A 264 -0.80 -7.10 2.27
C GLN A 264 -0.67 -8.57 1.84
N LEU A 265 -1.34 -8.96 0.75
CA LEU A 265 -1.29 -10.34 0.25
C LEU A 265 0.08 -10.70 -0.34
N VAL A 266 0.74 -9.75 -1.00
CA VAL A 266 2.11 -9.93 -1.51
C VAL A 266 3.08 -10.12 -0.36
N ALA A 267 3.04 -9.24 0.64
CA ALA A 267 3.93 -9.30 1.79
C ALA A 267 3.72 -10.58 2.62
N LYS A 268 2.47 -11.03 2.79
CA LYS A 268 2.15 -12.31 3.42
C LYS A 268 2.78 -13.49 2.67
N GLN A 269 2.68 -13.54 1.35
CA GLN A 269 3.31 -14.64 0.59
C GLN A 269 4.84 -14.59 0.60
N PHE A 270 5.44 -13.41 0.74
CA PHE A 270 6.88 -13.32 0.99
C PHE A 270 7.26 -13.91 2.35
N SER A 271 6.45 -13.71 3.39
CA SER A 271 6.72 -14.30 4.71
C SER A 271 6.70 -15.84 4.72
N GLU A 272 6.00 -16.47 3.77
CA GLU A 272 5.92 -17.93 3.66
C GLU A 272 7.23 -18.57 3.13
N TYR A 273 8.22 -17.78 2.70
CA TYR A 273 9.48 -18.30 2.15
C TYR A 273 10.71 -17.69 2.82
N SER A 274 11.23 -18.42 3.81
CA SER A 274 12.35 -18.01 4.66
C SER A 274 13.61 -17.62 3.88
N GLU A 275 13.99 -18.34 2.83
CA GLU A 275 15.19 -18.04 2.04
C GLU A 275 15.09 -16.67 1.33
N PHE A 276 13.90 -16.32 0.81
CA PHE A 276 13.67 -15.01 0.22
C PHE A 276 13.69 -13.89 1.27
N VAL A 277 13.12 -14.14 2.45
CA VAL A 277 13.18 -13.19 3.58
C VAL A 277 14.62 -12.94 4.01
N GLN A 278 15.42 -13.99 4.14
CA GLN A 278 16.85 -13.88 4.48
C GLN A 278 17.64 -13.12 3.43
N LEU A 279 17.43 -13.40 2.14
CA LEU A 279 18.08 -12.65 1.05
C LEU A 279 17.64 -11.18 1.02
N SER A 280 16.38 -10.91 1.34
CA SER A 280 15.85 -9.54 1.45
C SER A 280 16.52 -8.77 2.58
N LEU A 281 16.72 -9.41 3.74
CA LEU A 281 17.47 -8.82 4.85
C LEU A 281 18.94 -8.58 4.48
N GLN A 282 19.59 -9.55 3.83
CA GLN A 282 20.97 -9.40 3.36
C GLN A 282 21.13 -8.25 2.35
N LEU A 283 20.14 -8.04 1.47
CA LEU A 283 20.15 -6.91 0.54
C LEU A 283 20.10 -5.58 1.28
N LEU A 284 19.26 -5.46 2.31
CA LEU A 284 19.16 -4.26 3.16
C LEU A 284 20.47 -3.97 3.88
N LEU A 285 21.10 -5.00 4.46
CA LEU A 285 22.36 -4.87 5.20
C LEU A 285 23.55 -4.55 4.29
N LYS A 286 23.59 -5.11 3.07
CA LYS A 286 24.69 -4.89 2.11
C LYS A 286 24.70 -3.48 1.52
N TYR A 287 23.52 -2.87 1.34
CA TYR A 287 23.36 -1.57 0.70
C TYR A 287 22.67 -0.57 1.63
N PRO A 288 23.33 -0.21 2.75
CA PRO A 288 22.72 0.60 3.78
C PRO A 288 22.43 2.03 3.28
N ASN A 289 23.26 2.59 2.40
CA ASN A 289 23.05 3.90 1.78
C ASN A 289 22.25 3.85 0.48
N GLY A 290 21.59 2.72 0.21
CA GLY A 290 21.02 2.40 -1.09
C GLY A 290 22.05 1.84 -2.04
N SER A 291 21.59 1.38 -3.21
CA SER A 291 22.47 0.88 -4.25
C SER A 291 22.57 1.86 -5.41
N ASN A 292 23.79 1.99 -5.94
CA ASN A 292 24.02 2.66 -7.23
C ASN A 292 23.31 1.94 -8.38
N ASN A 293 22.95 0.67 -8.21
CA ASN A 293 22.11 -0.06 -9.13
C ASN A 293 20.62 0.31 -8.89
N LYS A 294 19.99 0.89 -9.92
CA LYS A 294 18.57 1.26 -9.91
C LYS A 294 17.65 0.09 -9.52
N LEU A 295 17.96 -1.11 -9.97
CA LEU A 295 17.13 -2.30 -9.77
C LEU A 295 17.18 -2.77 -8.31
N GLU A 296 18.36 -2.80 -7.71
CA GLU A 296 18.53 -3.13 -6.29
C GLU A 296 17.84 -2.10 -5.39
N SER A 297 17.94 -0.81 -5.73
CA SER A 297 17.23 0.25 -5.00
C SER A 297 15.71 0.09 -5.07
N GLN A 298 15.16 -0.35 -6.20
CA GLN A 298 13.73 -0.67 -6.32
C GLN A 298 13.33 -1.92 -5.52
N TRP A 299 14.20 -2.93 -5.43
CA TRP A 299 13.98 -4.08 -4.56
C TRP A 299 13.94 -3.70 -3.09
N ILE A 300 14.91 -2.89 -2.65
CA ILE A 300 14.95 -2.37 -1.27
C ILE A 300 13.65 -1.64 -0.94
N GLU A 301 13.18 -0.76 -1.84
CA GLU A 301 11.93 -0.04 -1.63
C GLU A 301 10.72 -0.97 -1.54
N LEU A 302 10.62 -1.98 -2.41
CA LEU A 302 9.54 -2.98 -2.35
C LEU A 302 9.58 -3.75 -1.03
N ILE A 303 10.76 -4.18 -0.59
CA ILE A 303 10.95 -4.93 0.66
C ILE A 303 10.50 -4.07 1.86
N LEU A 304 10.98 -2.83 1.96
CA LEU A 304 10.61 -1.92 3.05
C LEU A 304 9.08 -1.72 3.13
N ARG A 305 8.42 -1.53 1.99
CA ARG A 305 6.97 -1.36 1.93
C ARG A 305 6.23 -2.64 2.30
N CYS A 306 6.71 -3.81 1.85
CA CYS A 306 6.16 -5.10 2.27
C CYS A 306 6.27 -5.30 3.78
N THR A 307 7.43 -4.98 4.37
CA THR A 307 7.63 -5.10 5.82
C THR A 307 6.71 -4.16 6.60
N ARG A 308 6.45 -2.94 6.12
CA ARG A 308 5.49 -2.02 6.75
C ARG A 308 4.04 -2.51 6.70
N CYS A 309 3.63 -3.20 5.64
CA CYS A 309 2.21 -3.58 5.47
C CYS A 309 1.83 -5.01 5.93
N SER A 310 2.78 -5.85 6.37
CA SER A 310 2.47 -7.20 6.85
C SER A 310 3.08 -7.52 8.21
N GLN A 311 2.20 -7.88 9.14
CA GLN A 311 2.57 -8.41 10.45
C GLN A 311 3.27 -9.78 10.32
N GLU A 312 2.82 -10.64 9.40
CA GLU A 312 3.44 -11.96 9.21
C GLU A 312 4.89 -11.84 8.75
N LEU A 313 5.19 -10.91 7.82
CA LEU A 313 6.56 -10.68 7.37
C LEU A 313 7.45 -10.16 8.50
N ARG A 314 6.96 -9.23 9.33
CA ARG A 314 7.68 -8.76 10.51
C ARG A 314 7.89 -9.86 11.54
N SER A 315 6.89 -10.72 11.75
CA SER A 315 7.01 -11.88 12.63
C SER A 315 8.10 -12.84 12.18
N VAL A 316 8.26 -13.07 10.88
CA VAL A 316 9.30 -13.97 10.33
C VAL A 316 10.69 -13.33 10.38
N LEU A 317 10.80 -12.02 10.12
CA LEU A 317 12.05 -11.28 10.31
C LEU A 317 12.45 -11.27 11.79
N GLY A 318 11.49 -11.07 12.68
CA GLY A 318 11.62 -11.19 14.12
C GLY A 318 12.63 -10.22 14.75
N GLU A 319 12.88 -10.46 16.03
CA GLU A 319 13.83 -9.70 16.87
C GLU A 319 15.26 -9.81 16.32
N THR A 320 15.62 -10.98 15.77
CA THR A 320 16.95 -11.21 15.20
C THR A 320 17.31 -10.24 14.09
N SER A 321 16.34 -9.75 13.31
CA SER A 321 16.57 -8.76 12.25
C SER A 321 16.77 -7.36 12.81
N ILE A 322 16.11 -7.04 13.92
CA ILE A 322 16.29 -5.77 14.65
C ILE A 322 17.71 -5.74 15.23
N ASN A 323 18.09 -6.78 15.97
CA ASN A 323 19.41 -6.86 16.61
C ASN A 323 20.55 -6.79 15.60
N LYS A 324 20.45 -7.49 14.46
CA LYS A 324 21.44 -7.40 13.37
C LYS A 324 21.65 -5.99 12.82
N ILE A 325 20.62 -5.15 12.82
CA ILE A 325 20.74 -3.76 12.39
C ILE A 325 21.42 -2.93 13.48
N LEU A 326 21.08 -3.15 14.75
CA LEU A 326 21.71 -2.46 15.88
C LEU A 326 23.19 -2.83 16.03
N GLU A 327 23.55 -4.09 15.79
CA GLU A 327 24.94 -4.58 15.78
C GLU A 327 25.83 -3.84 14.76
N LEU A 328 25.28 -3.30 13.66
CA LEU A 328 26.07 -2.50 12.71
C LEU A 328 26.64 -1.24 13.39
N GLU A 329 25.87 -0.64 14.29
CA GLU A 329 26.29 0.57 14.99
C GLU A 329 27.33 0.29 16.07
N GLU A 330 27.22 -0.85 16.75
CA GLU A 330 28.26 -1.35 17.67
C GLU A 330 29.59 -1.57 16.94
N ASN A 331 29.53 -1.96 15.67
CA ASN A 331 30.68 -2.09 14.77
C ASN A 331 31.15 -0.75 14.16
N LYS A 332 30.70 0.39 14.71
CA LYS A 332 31.01 1.76 14.28
C LYS A 332 30.48 2.15 12.89
N GLU A 333 29.49 1.42 12.36
CA GLU A 333 28.80 1.81 11.14
C GLU A 333 27.60 2.72 11.47
N LYS A 334 27.49 3.88 10.82
CA LYS A 334 26.36 4.79 11.07
C LYS A 334 25.06 4.23 10.48
N LEU A 335 23.99 4.18 11.27
CA LEU A 335 22.66 3.78 10.78
C LEU A 335 22.10 4.75 9.74
N THR A 336 21.66 4.20 8.61
CA THR A 336 21.20 4.94 7.45
C THR A 336 19.67 5.11 7.43
N ASP A 337 19.16 5.87 6.46
CA ASP A 337 17.72 6.11 6.33
C ASP A 337 16.98 4.81 6.04
N ILE A 338 17.59 3.88 5.30
CA ILE A 338 17.02 2.56 4.99
C ILE A 338 16.86 1.73 6.27
N HIS A 339 17.88 1.70 7.13
CA HIS A 339 17.79 1.03 8.43
C HIS A 339 16.72 1.66 9.32
N CYS A 340 16.66 2.99 9.38
CA CYS A 340 15.64 3.69 10.15
C CYS A 340 14.21 3.37 9.65
N ARG A 341 13.98 3.39 8.32
CA ARG A 341 12.68 3.01 7.72
C ARG A 341 12.32 1.55 8.01
N PHE A 342 13.31 0.66 7.98
CA PHE A 342 13.10 -0.74 8.34
C PHE A 342 12.70 -0.88 9.81
N LEU A 343 13.41 -0.26 10.75
CA LEU A 343 13.07 -0.29 12.17
C LEU A 343 11.68 0.32 12.44
N CYS A 344 11.37 1.45 11.78
CA CYS A 344 10.05 2.09 11.87
C CYS A 344 8.91 1.13 11.52
N SER A 345 9.10 0.20 10.57
CA SER A 345 8.07 -0.77 10.19
C SER A 345 7.64 -1.69 11.33
N PHE A 346 8.52 -1.95 12.31
CA PHE A 346 8.24 -2.77 13.48
C PHE A 346 7.41 -2.04 14.55
N LEU A 347 7.29 -0.70 14.49
CA LEU A 347 6.46 0.07 15.43
C LEU A 347 4.97 -0.18 15.22
N GLU A 348 4.58 -0.75 14.08
CA GLU A 348 3.19 -1.09 13.78
C GLU A 348 2.67 -2.21 14.70
N ASP A 349 3.52 -3.13 15.16
CA ASP A 349 3.11 -4.29 15.97
C ASP A 349 3.35 -4.08 17.46
N SER A 350 2.34 -4.35 18.29
CA SER A 350 2.43 -4.22 19.74
C SER A 350 3.55 -5.06 20.37
N TYR A 351 3.79 -6.26 19.85
CA TYR A 351 4.87 -7.15 20.30
C TYR A 351 6.24 -6.49 20.15
N PHE A 352 6.54 -5.98 18.95
CA PHE A 352 7.85 -5.41 18.65
C PHE A 352 8.04 -4.02 19.27
N ARG A 353 6.99 -3.23 19.50
CA ARG A 353 7.08 -1.97 20.26
C ARG A 353 7.67 -2.17 21.64
N ARG A 354 7.26 -3.24 22.32
CA ARG A 354 7.81 -3.60 23.62
C ARG A 354 9.28 -3.98 23.48
N HIS A 355 9.61 -4.87 22.54
CA HIS A 355 10.98 -5.33 22.32
C HIS A 355 11.94 -4.18 21.98
N MET A 356 11.54 -3.27 21.09
CA MET A 356 12.34 -2.09 20.70
C MET A 356 12.53 -1.07 21.83
N ARG A 357 11.87 -1.26 22.97
CA ARG A 357 12.06 -0.49 24.21
C ARG A 357 13.06 -1.15 25.16
N ILE A 358 13.32 -2.46 25.07
CA ILE A 358 14.05 -3.21 26.12
C ILE A 358 15.55 -2.89 26.06
N GLU A 359 15.92 -1.80 26.74
CA GLU A 359 16.93 -1.78 27.81
C GLU A 359 16.26 -1.00 28.95
N GLU A 360 16.42 -1.46 30.20
CA GLU A 360 15.87 -0.78 31.38
C GLU A 360 16.22 0.71 31.31
N TRP A 361 15.23 1.62 31.26
CA TRP A 361 15.17 3.10 31.44
C TRP A 361 16.42 4.01 31.27
N ASP A 362 17.64 3.50 31.35
CA ASP A 362 18.87 4.05 30.83
C ASP A 362 18.79 4.14 29.30
N LEU A 363 19.23 5.27 28.79
CA LEU A 363 19.26 5.65 27.38
C LEU A 363 20.31 4.84 26.57
N GLY A 364 20.38 3.53 26.76
CA GLY A 364 21.24 2.61 26.02
C GLY A 364 20.55 2.07 24.76
N ASN A 365 21.37 1.83 23.72
CA ASN A 365 21.23 1.13 22.41
C ASN A 365 19.88 0.57 21.89
N SER A 366 18.73 1.00 22.37
CA SER A 366 17.43 0.51 21.93
C SER A 366 17.08 1.01 20.52
N ALA A 367 16.39 0.18 19.74
CA ALA A 367 15.96 0.54 18.39
C ALA A 367 15.08 1.80 18.37
N LEU A 368 14.22 1.99 19.38
CA LEU A 368 13.40 3.20 19.47
C LEU A 368 14.26 4.45 19.72
N ASN A 369 15.29 4.36 20.56
CA ASN A 369 16.25 5.45 20.74
C ASN A 369 16.97 5.78 19.42
N LYS A 370 17.43 4.76 18.69
CA LYS A 370 18.09 4.95 17.39
C LYS A 370 17.19 5.58 16.31
N ILE A 371 15.89 5.30 16.34
CA ILE A 371 14.92 6.00 15.50
C ILE A 371 14.83 7.50 15.88
N LEU A 372 14.78 7.81 17.19
CA LEU A 372 14.64 9.18 17.68
C LEU A 372 15.95 10.00 17.59
N GLU A 373 17.12 9.38 17.60
CA GLU A 373 18.40 10.03 17.30
C GLU A 373 18.44 10.59 15.87
N ARG A 374 17.65 10.02 14.94
CA ARG A 374 17.51 10.53 13.56
C ARG A 374 16.53 11.69 13.41
N VAL A 375 15.78 12.00 14.45
CA VAL A 375 15.01 13.24 14.55
C VAL A 375 16.02 14.32 14.92
N GLU A 376 16.65 14.94 13.93
CA GLU A 376 17.68 15.96 14.18
C GLU A 376 17.00 17.29 14.54
N PRO A 377 17.25 17.87 15.73
CA PRO A 377 16.89 19.25 15.99
C PRO A 377 17.78 20.15 15.13
N TYR A 378 17.15 21.06 14.39
CA TYR A 378 17.82 21.94 13.44
C TYR A 378 19.00 22.70 14.04
N GLN A 379 20.13 22.71 13.33
CA GLN A 379 21.25 23.63 13.54
C GLN A 379 21.01 24.90 12.70
N GLU A 380 21.29 26.07 13.25
CA GLU A 380 21.11 27.37 12.59
C GLU A 380 21.74 27.40 11.18
N ILE A 381 20.92 27.34 10.13
CA ILE A 381 21.35 27.65 8.77
C ILE A 381 21.48 29.19 8.66
N PRO A 382 22.58 29.71 8.09
CA PRO A 382 22.77 31.14 7.88
C PRO A 382 21.61 31.79 7.12
N GLU A 383 21.25 33.02 7.48
CA GLU A 383 20.07 33.81 7.05
C GLU A 383 19.89 34.04 5.53
N GLN A 384 20.73 33.46 4.67
CA GLN A 384 20.79 33.78 3.24
C GLN A 384 19.81 32.97 2.36
N THR A 385 19.20 31.90 2.86
CA THR A 385 18.13 31.19 2.14
C THR A 385 16.76 31.64 2.62
N LYS A 386 15.96 32.25 1.74
CA LYS A 386 14.58 32.70 2.00
C LYS A 386 13.61 31.59 2.46
N PHE A 387 14.03 30.34 2.47
CA PHE A 387 13.31 29.19 3.01
C PHE A 387 14.22 28.37 3.92
N LYS A 388 13.74 28.05 5.13
CA LYS A 388 14.40 27.08 6.01
C LYS A 388 13.93 25.68 5.60
N LEU A 389 14.77 24.99 4.84
CA LEU A 389 14.49 23.63 4.39
C LEU A 389 14.54 22.67 5.59
N ILE A 390 13.55 21.79 5.74
CA ILE A 390 13.62 20.71 6.74
C ILE A 390 14.51 19.60 6.15
N PRO A 391 15.69 19.33 6.72
CA PRO A 391 16.58 18.30 6.19
C PRO A 391 15.90 16.92 6.28
N ASN A 392 16.05 16.13 5.21
CA ASN A 392 15.51 14.78 5.11
C ASN A 392 14.00 14.68 5.42
N ILE A 393 13.18 15.65 5.02
CA ILE A 393 11.74 15.70 5.34
C ILE A 393 10.98 14.36 5.14
N LYS A 394 11.37 13.54 4.14
CA LYS A 394 10.80 12.22 3.88
C LYS A 394 11.06 11.21 5.00
N ILE A 395 12.27 11.20 5.59
CA ILE A 395 12.56 10.33 6.73
C ILE A 395 11.80 10.82 7.96
N GLN A 396 11.75 12.14 8.18
CA GLN A 396 10.98 12.73 9.29
C GLN A 396 9.51 12.31 9.21
N ILE A 397 8.86 12.45 8.05
CA ILE A 397 7.48 11.98 7.84
C ILE A 397 7.36 10.49 8.19
N THR A 398 8.30 9.65 7.73
CA THR A 398 8.24 8.21 8.00
C THR A 398 8.35 7.90 9.50
N ILE A 399 9.27 8.57 10.21
CA ILE A 399 9.45 8.42 11.66
C ILE A 399 8.18 8.85 12.38
N PHE A 400 7.71 10.08 12.17
CA PHE A 400 6.54 10.63 12.88
C PHE A 400 5.25 9.86 12.56
N GLU A 401 5.06 9.37 11.33
CA GLU A 401 3.94 8.47 11.01
C GLU A 401 4.03 7.18 11.83
N SER A 402 5.20 6.56 11.91
CA SER A 402 5.39 5.31 12.63
C SER A 402 5.25 5.49 14.15
N LEU A 403 5.62 6.66 14.68
CA LEU A 403 5.38 7.02 16.08
C LEU A 403 3.88 7.16 16.39
N CYS A 404 3.02 7.49 15.40
CA CYS A 404 1.57 7.52 15.63
C CYS A 404 1.01 6.15 16.01
N SER A 405 1.65 5.06 15.60
CA SER A 405 1.25 3.71 15.98
C SER A 405 1.39 3.49 17.49
N LEU A 406 2.23 4.27 18.19
CA LEU A 406 2.43 4.22 19.65
C LEU A 406 1.30 4.88 20.46
N GLN A 407 0.23 5.38 19.85
CA GLN A 407 -0.84 6.10 20.55
C GLN A 407 -1.39 5.37 21.80
N HIS A 408 -1.59 4.06 21.74
CA HIS A 408 -2.10 3.29 22.89
C HIS A 408 -0.99 2.64 23.74
N ASP A 409 0.26 2.95 23.45
CA ASP A 409 1.43 2.32 24.06
C ASP A 409 2.02 3.20 25.17
N GLU A 410 2.74 2.59 26.10
CA GLU A 410 3.53 3.29 27.13
C GLU A 410 4.85 3.84 26.57
N SER A 411 5.35 3.28 25.46
CA SER A 411 6.57 3.75 24.75
C SER A 411 6.44 5.20 24.32
N LEU A 412 5.21 5.70 24.22
CA LEU A 412 4.93 7.08 23.91
C LEU A 412 5.52 8.04 24.98
N GLU A 413 5.57 7.63 26.26
CA GLU A 413 6.24 8.40 27.32
C GLU A 413 7.75 8.53 27.09
N PHE A 414 8.39 7.48 26.58
CA PHE A 414 9.79 7.53 26.18
C PHE A 414 10.02 8.55 25.06
N VAL A 415 9.14 8.57 24.05
CA VAL A 415 9.22 9.49 22.90
C VAL A 415 9.17 10.96 23.33
N ILE A 416 8.22 11.34 24.19
CA ILE A 416 8.10 12.75 24.63
C ILE A 416 9.25 13.21 25.52
N ARG A 417 9.85 12.29 26.28
CA ARG A 417 11.00 12.57 27.13
C ARG A 417 12.31 12.62 26.36
N HIS A 418 12.34 12.09 25.14
CA HIS A 418 13.55 12.06 24.33
C HIS A 418 14.00 13.49 23.98
N PRO A 419 15.28 13.84 24.18
CA PRO A 419 15.78 15.21 24.06
C PRO A 419 15.57 15.82 22.67
N ASN A 420 15.52 15.00 21.62
CA ASN A 420 15.35 15.50 20.26
C ASN A 420 13.89 15.74 19.85
N PHE A 421 12.91 15.10 20.51
CA PHE A 421 11.53 15.07 20.01
C PHE A 421 10.88 16.46 20.02
N ILE A 422 10.75 17.07 21.20
CA ILE A 422 10.11 18.38 21.34
C ILE A 422 10.86 19.47 20.55
N PRO A 423 12.19 19.64 20.66
CA PRO A 423 12.90 20.66 19.90
C PRO A 423 12.72 20.52 18.38
N CYS A 424 12.70 19.29 17.85
CA CYS A 424 12.49 19.06 16.42
C CYS A 424 11.08 19.45 15.97
N VAL A 425 10.04 19.03 16.70
CA VAL A 425 8.65 19.42 16.42
C VAL A 425 8.48 20.94 16.44
N LEU A 426 9.07 21.62 17.43
CA LEU A 426 9.03 23.09 17.49
C LEU A 426 9.73 23.73 16.29
N ASN A 427 10.84 23.15 15.84
CA ASN A 427 11.52 23.63 14.65
C ASN A 427 10.68 23.45 13.37
N HIS A 428 10.07 22.27 13.16
CA HIS A 428 9.23 22.01 11.99
C HIS A 428 8.03 22.96 11.94
N LEU A 429 7.37 23.18 13.09
CA LEU A 429 6.30 24.17 13.23
C LEU A 429 6.75 25.59 12.89
N ARG A 430 7.94 26.02 13.35
CA ARG A 430 8.52 27.33 12.99
C ARG A 430 8.76 27.44 11.49
N CYS A 431 9.42 26.45 10.88
CA CYS A 431 9.70 26.45 9.44
C CYS A 431 8.41 26.53 8.61
N TYR A 432 7.39 25.78 9.02
CA TYR A 432 6.08 25.82 8.38
C TYR A 432 5.40 27.18 8.52
N LEU A 433 5.40 27.78 9.71
CA LEU A 433 4.81 29.11 9.92
C LEU A 433 5.60 30.22 9.22
N ASP A 434 6.94 30.17 9.20
CA ASP A 434 7.77 31.10 8.43
C ASP A 434 7.37 31.10 6.94
N SER A 435 6.94 29.95 6.42
CA SER A 435 6.57 29.74 5.01
C SER A 435 5.09 29.98 4.70
N THR A 436 4.18 29.77 5.65
CA THR A 436 2.72 29.74 5.41
C THR A 436 1.91 30.72 6.24
N SER A 437 2.55 31.41 7.20
CA SER A 437 1.84 32.30 8.12
C SER A 437 1.07 33.39 7.38
N TYR A 438 -0.17 33.60 7.81
CA TYR A 438 -0.96 34.71 7.35
C TYR A 438 -0.42 36.02 7.96
N LYS A 439 0.38 36.77 7.20
CA LYS A 439 0.80 38.12 7.59
C LYS A 439 -0.29 39.10 7.22
N CYS A 440 -1.01 39.55 8.24
CA CYS A 440 -2.00 40.62 8.12
C CYS A 440 -1.28 41.89 7.63
N GLN A 441 -1.49 42.26 6.36
CA GLN A 441 -0.97 43.51 5.80
C GLN A 441 -1.94 44.63 6.16
N ILE A 442 -1.41 45.71 6.73
CA ILE A 442 -2.18 46.94 6.92
C ILE A 442 -2.24 47.61 5.56
N GLU A 443 -3.38 47.50 4.87
CA GLU A 443 -3.66 48.34 3.72
C GLU A 443 -4.01 49.74 4.21
N TYR A 444 -3.13 50.70 3.95
CA TYR A 444 -3.46 52.12 4.10
C TYR A 444 -4.38 52.49 2.94
N ILE A 445 -5.67 52.41 3.21
CA ILE A 445 -6.66 52.91 2.28
C ILE A 445 -6.54 54.44 2.29
N SER A 446 -6.16 55.02 1.15
CA SER A 446 -6.12 56.47 1.00
C SER A 446 -7.53 57.04 1.23
N PRO A 447 -7.68 58.24 1.81
CA PRO A 447 -9.00 58.84 2.06
C PRO A 447 -9.87 59.04 0.80
N GLU A 448 -9.28 58.90 -0.39
CA GLU A 448 -9.96 58.99 -1.69
C GLU A 448 -10.56 57.65 -2.14
N GLU A 449 -10.02 56.52 -1.65
CA GLU A 449 -10.50 55.17 -1.94
C GLU A 449 -11.31 54.63 -0.76
N LYS A 450 -12.38 55.31 -0.32
CA LYS A 450 -13.28 54.73 0.68
C LYS A 450 -13.71 53.33 0.23
N PRO A 451 -13.38 52.24 0.95
CA PRO A 451 -14.14 51.02 0.81
C PRO A 451 -15.51 51.37 1.36
N LEU A 452 -16.56 51.10 0.59
CA LEU A 452 -17.91 51.03 1.12
C LEU A 452 -17.95 49.88 2.13
N PHE A 453 -17.43 50.09 3.34
CA PHE A 453 -17.97 49.39 4.49
C PHE A 453 -19.45 49.77 4.52
N PRO A 454 -20.38 48.79 4.48
CA PRO A 454 -21.79 49.12 4.52
C PRO A 454 -22.05 49.74 5.89
N ALA A 455 -22.14 51.07 5.91
CA ALA A 455 -22.83 51.77 6.96
C ALA A 455 -24.21 51.11 7.06
N ILE A 456 -24.51 50.55 8.21
CA ILE A 456 -25.82 50.00 8.55
C ILE A 456 -26.77 51.20 8.54
N ILE A 457 -27.29 51.51 7.37
CA ILE A 457 -28.43 52.40 7.17
C ILE A 457 -29.60 51.44 7.04
N ASP A 458 -30.42 51.36 8.08
CA ASP A 458 -31.70 50.66 8.03
C ASP A 458 -32.56 51.25 6.90
N PRO A 459 -32.89 50.51 5.84
CA PRO A 459 -33.82 50.99 4.84
C PRO A 459 -35.26 50.78 5.34
N PRO A 460 -36.18 51.72 5.10
CA PRO A 460 -37.57 51.55 5.46
C PRO A 460 -38.21 50.47 4.57
N TYR A 461 -39.03 49.65 5.22
CA TYR A 461 -39.93 48.64 4.66
C TYR A 461 -40.52 49.03 3.30
N ASN A 462 -40.29 48.22 2.26
CA ASN A 462 -41.32 47.85 1.28
C ASN A 462 -40.89 46.72 0.32
N ASP A 463 -41.90 46.14 -0.29
CA ASP A 463 -42.09 44.74 -0.68
C ASP A 463 -41.37 44.28 -1.98
N ARG A 464 -41.05 42.97 -2.03
CA ARG A 464 -41.04 42.05 -3.21
C ARG A 464 -40.17 42.34 -4.46
N GLN A 465 -39.05 41.61 -4.60
CA GLN A 465 -38.89 40.42 -5.48
C GLN A 465 -37.42 40.11 -5.88
N LYS A 466 -37.12 38.79 -5.84
CA LYS A 466 -36.16 38.00 -6.65
C LYS A 466 -34.65 37.99 -6.32
N LYS A 467 -34.26 36.78 -5.87
CA LYS A 467 -33.08 35.95 -6.19
C LYS A 467 -31.68 36.50 -5.87
N ASP A 468 -30.92 35.63 -5.23
CA ASP A 468 -29.49 35.70 -4.91
C ASP A 468 -29.07 36.77 -3.89
N ARG A 469 -29.10 36.37 -2.62
CA ARG A 469 -28.17 36.79 -1.55
C ARG A 469 -28.37 35.90 -0.31
N GLN A 470 -27.53 34.88 -0.18
CA GLN A 470 -27.26 34.20 1.08
C GLN A 470 -26.31 35.08 1.91
N PHE A 471 -26.84 35.93 2.78
CA PHE A 471 -26.10 36.54 3.89
C PHE A 471 -27.11 36.88 5.00
N TRP A 472 -27.00 36.21 6.16
CA TRP A 472 -27.87 36.44 7.32
C TRP A 472 -27.27 37.49 8.27
N PRO A 473 -28.07 38.32 8.98
CA PRO A 473 -27.56 39.28 9.96
C PRO A 473 -27.34 38.63 11.34
N LEU A 474 -26.18 38.87 11.94
CA LEU A 474 -25.79 38.47 13.30
C LEU A 474 -25.50 39.73 14.15
N CYS A 475 -26.48 40.62 14.30
CA CYS A 475 -26.35 41.81 15.15
C CYS A 475 -27.60 42.16 15.99
N LYS A 476 -28.49 41.20 16.28
CA LYS A 476 -29.64 41.45 17.19
C LYS A 476 -29.59 40.74 18.55
N ASP A 477 -28.65 39.83 18.79
CA ASP A 477 -28.70 38.99 19.99
C ASP A 477 -27.77 39.42 21.14
N PHE A 478 -27.09 40.57 21.05
CA PHE A 478 -26.26 41.10 22.15
C PHE A 478 -26.94 42.19 23.01
N SER A 479 -28.21 42.51 22.76
CA SER A 479 -28.92 43.59 23.47
C SER A 479 -30.17 43.15 24.24
N ALA A 480 -30.56 41.88 24.20
CA ALA A 480 -31.77 41.37 24.85
C ALA A 480 -31.45 40.21 25.82
N ALA A 481 -30.79 40.54 26.94
CA ALA A 481 -30.71 39.65 28.10
C ALA A 481 -31.09 40.43 29.37
N SER A 482 -32.29 40.99 29.38
CA SER A 482 -33.03 41.28 30.61
C SER A 482 -34.52 41.10 30.33
N SER A 483 -35.23 40.44 31.25
CA SER A 483 -36.64 40.04 31.19
C SER A 483 -36.97 38.89 30.22
N TYR A 484 -37.20 37.68 30.74
CA TYR A 484 -38.53 37.09 30.93
C TYR A 484 -38.41 35.68 31.56
N LEU A 485 -39.18 35.49 32.62
CA LEU A 485 -39.39 34.25 33.37
C LEU A 485 -40.24 33.24 32.57
N VAL A 486 -40.09 31.96 32.95
CA VAL A 486 -41.06 30.83 32.87
C VAL A 486 -40.73 29.67 31.89
N LYS A 487 -40.33 28.54 32.51
CA LYS A 487 -40.64 27.09 32.29
C LYS A 487 -40.50 26.53 30.86
N ASN A 488 -39.75 25.47 30.55
CA ASN A 488 -39.33 24.27 31.29
C ASN A 488 -38.05 23.67 30.67
N PRO A 489 -37.34 22.77 31.39
CA PRO A 489 -35.95 22.44 31.12
C PRO A 489 -35.81 21.20 30.25
N ALA A 490 -34.89 21.26 29.28
CA ALA A 490 -34.31 20.06 28.69
C ALA A 490 -32.79 20.25 28.71
N TRP A 491 -32.17 19.45 29.56
CA TRP A 491 -30.74 19.17 29.62
C TRP A 491 -29.93 20.21 30.40
N SER A 492 -29.80 19.95 31.70
CA SER A 492 -28.63 20.35 32.45
C SER A 492 -27.90 19.14 33.04
N PRO A 493 -26.56 19.24 33.13
CA PRO A 493 -25.64 18.17 33.45
C PRO A 493 -25.38 18.13 34.95
N ALA A 494 -25.13 16.94 35.50
CA ALA A 494 -24.36 16.79 36.72
C ALA A 494 -24.03 15.32 36.90
N MET A 495 -22.77 15.01 37.19
CA MET A 495 -22.39 14.24 38.37
C MET A 495 -20.89 14.43 38.59
N SER A 496 -20.60 15.25 39.59
CA SER A 496 -19.39 15.22 40.40
C SER A 496 -19.89 15.27 41.87
N PRO A 497 -19.07 14.87 42.84
CA PRO A 497 -19.37 13.79 43.77
C PRO A 497 -19.96 14.30 45.09
N SER A 498 -20.59 13.41 45.87
CA SER A 498 -20.92 13.71 47.27
C SER A 498 -20.84 12.46 48.12
N SER A 499 -20.00 12.55 49.15
CA SER A 499 -19.81 11.63 50.25
C SER A 499 -20.81 11.92 51.38
N SER A 500 -21.42 10.88 51.96
CA SER A 500 -21.74 10.77 53.39
C SER A 500 -22.15 9.35 53.78
N CYS A 501 -21.89 9.01 55.04
CA CYS A 501 -21.64 7.68 55.60
C CYS A 501 -22.90 6.89 56.00
N ASN A 502 -22.83 5.55 56.03
CA ASN A 502 -22.88 4.77 57.28
C ASN A 502 -22.70 3.24 57.09
N LEU A 503 -22.08 2.67 58.13
CA LEU A 503 -21.66 1.31 58.42
C LEU A 503 -22.69 0.20 58.12
N SER A 504 -22.24 -0.93 57.54
CA SER A 504 -21.91 -2.15 58.31
C SER A 504 -21.51 -3.34 57.42
N ASN A 505 -20.37 -3.95 57.77
CA ASN A 505 -20.13 -5.41 57.89
C ASN A 505 -19.81 -6.33 56.69
N PHE A 506 -18.57 -6.86 56.76
CA PHE A 506 -18.02 -8.15 56.24
C PHE A 506 -18.01 -8.35 54.71
N SER A 507 -17.01 -8.96 54.04
CA SER A 507 -15.64 -9.43 54.28
C SER A 507 -15.18 -10.08 52.96
N SER A 508 -13.85 -10.15 52.77
CA SER A 508 -13.15 -11.16 51.94
C SER A 508 -12.87 -10.83 50.47
N SER A 509 -11.59 -10.57 50.20
CA SER A 509 -10.89 -10.86 48.94
C SER A 509 -11.04 -12.34 48.53
N PRO A 510 -10.68 -12.69 47.28
CA PRO A 510 -9.40 -13.42 47.14
C PRO A 510 -8.62 -13.15 45.85
N SER A 511 -7.30 -13.09 46.03
CA SER A 511 -6.27 -13.45 45.07
C SER A 511 -6.23 -14.96 44.88
N ALA A 512 -5.99 -15.46 43.65
CA ALA A 512 -5.35 -16.76 43.41
C ALA A 512 -4.91 -16.91 41.94
N SER A 513 -3.62 -17.09 41.73
CA SER A 513 -3.00 -17.70 40.55
C SER A 513 -3.30 -19.21 40.49
N PRO A 514 -3.11 -19.89 39.33
CA PRO A 514 -2.85 -21.33 39.33
C PRO A 514 -1.38 -21.66 38.97
N PRO A 515 -0.89 -22.85 39.37
CA PRO A 515 0.53 -23.16 39.50
C PRO A 515 1.13 -23.98 38.34
N ASN A 516 2.46 -23.98 38.30
CA ASN A 516 3.32 -24.87 37.52
C ASN A 516 3.15 -26.35 37.89
N ASN A 517 3.33 -27.23 36.90
CA ASN A 517 3.80 -28.60 37.12
C ASN A 517 4.68 -29.05 35.94
N ASP A 518 5.94 -29.31 36.25
CA ASP A 518 6.87 -30.09 35.43
C ASP A 518 6.53 -31.57 35.50
N SER A 519 6.53 -32.27 34.37
CA SER A 519 7.12 -33.60 34.27
C SER A 519 7.26 -34.04 32.80
N SER A 520 8.46 -34.54 32.55
CA SER A 520 9.00 -35.18 31.36
C SER A 520 8.17 -36.33 30.77
N SER A 521 7.96 -36.32 29.44
CA SER A 521 8.27 -37.42 28.49
C SER A 521 7.81 -37.05 27.06
N PRO A 522 8.53 -37.45 25.99
CA PRO A 522 8.27 -37.04 24.59
C PRO A 522 7.30 -38.00 23.89
N PRO A 523 6.51 -37.54 22.89
CA PRO A 523 6.61 -38.10 21.53
C PRO A 523 6.04 -37.15 20.42
N PRO A 524 5.82 -37.59 19.16
CA PRO A 524 6.74 -38.18 18.19
C PRO A 524 6.90 -37.31 16.93
N THR A 525 7.99 -37.55 16.21
CA THR A 525 8.18 -37.20 14.80
C THR A 525 7.01 -37.68 13.94
N THR A 526 6.30 -36.74 13.29
CA THR A 526 5.43 -37.07 12.15
C THR A 526 5.72 -36.10 11.00
N PHE A 527 6.42 -36.64 9.99
CA PHE A 527 6.48 -36.07 8.67
C PHE A 527 5.05 -36.06 8.08
N TYR A 528 4.50 -34.88 7.83
CA TYR A 528 3.33 -34.76 6.96
C TYR A 528 3.79 -34.74 5.50
N THR A 529 3.77 -35.90 4.87
CA THR A 529 3.59 -36.04 3.43
C THR A 529 2.10 -35.83 3.11
N PRO A 530 1.73 -34.96 2.16
CA PRO A 530 0.42 -35.07 1.53
C PRO A 530 0.53 -36.07 0.37
N SER A 531 0.17 -37.31 0.67
CA SER A 531 -0.08 -38.35 -0.33
C SER A 531 -1.23 -37.93 -1.23
N THR A 532 -0.95 -37.98 -2.53
CA THR A 532 -1.86 -37.79 -3.65
C THR A 532 -2.82 -38.97 -3.78
N SER A 533 -4.12 -38.76 -3.56
CA SER A 533 -5.19 -39.53 -4.23
C SER A 533 -6.54 -38.84 -4.06
N PHE A 534 -7.00 -38.10 -5.08
CA PHE A 534 -8.44 -37.88 -5.26
C PHE A 534 -8.81 -37.92 -6.74
N LEU A 535 -9.84 -38.72 -6.99
CA LEU A 535 -10.34 -39.26 -8.25
C LEU A 535 -11.00 -38.17 -9.12
N LEU A 536 -10.80 -38.31 -10.43
CA LEU A 536 -11.19 -37.36 -11.47
C LEU A 536 -12.68 -37.44 -11.88
N ASP A 537 -13.48 -38.29 -11.23
CA ASP A 537 -14.83 -38.63 -11.71
C ASP A 537 -16.00 -37.83 -11.08
N ASP A 538 -15.80 -37.08 -9.98
CA ASP A 538 -16.88 -36.30 -9.35
C ASP A 538 -17.15 -34.92 -10.00
N TYR A 539 -16.38 -34.53 -11.04
CA TYR A 539 -16.47 -33.18 -11.63
C TYR A 539 -17.46 -33.06 -12.81
N LEU A 540 -18.23 -34.11 -13.13
CA LEU A 540 -19.06 -34.13 -14.33
C LEU A 540 -20.47 -33.53 -14.18
N HIS A 541 -20.89 -33.08 -12.99
CA HIS A 541 -22.28 -32.65 -12.77
C HIS A 541 -22.54 -31.22 -12.27
N TYR A 542 -21.54 -30.33 -12.17
CA TYR A 542 -21.74 -29.02 -11.52
C TYR A 542 -21.56 -27.76 -12.38
N THR A 543 -21.78 -27.82 -13.70
CA THR A 543 -21.83 -26.61 -14.53
C THR A 543 -23.07 -26.58 -15.41
N ARG A 544 -24.24 -26.52 -14.79
CA ARG A 544 -25.46 -26.02 -15.43
C ARG A 544 -26.38 -25.48 -14.33
N ASP A 545 -26.76 -24.22 -14.48
CA ASP A 545 -27.74 -23.48 -13.67
C ASP A 545 -27.25 -22.90 -12.34
N THR A 546 -26.91 -21.61 -12.36
CA THR A 546 -27.40 -20.58 -11.41
C THR A 546 -26.80 -19.20 -11.76
N LEU A 547 -27.54 -18.46 -12.59
CA LEU A 547 -27.46 -17.00 -12.67
C LEU A 547 -28.66 -16.45 -11.91
N SER A 548 -28.46 -15.90 -10.70
CA SER A 548 -29.19 -14.75 -10.14
C SER A 548 -28.76 -14.38 -8.71
N PRO A 549 -28.97 -13.12 -8.28
CA PRO A 549 -28.20 -12.44 -7.22
C PRO A 549 -28.95 -12.35 -5.87
N LEU A 550 -28.24 -11.83 -4.84
CA LEU A 550 -28.61 -11.51 -3.43
C LEU A 550 -27.85 -12.42 -2.43
N SER A 551 -27.32 -11.96 -1.29
CA SER A 551 -27.65 -10.80 -0.46
C SER A 551 -26.43 -10.32 0.34
N ALA A 552 -26.44 -9.02 0.64
CA ALA A 552 -25.60 -8.32 1.59
C ALA A 552 -25.78 -8.80 3.04
N ASN A 553 -24.72 -8.61 3.84
CA ASN A 553 -24.63 -8.52 5.31
C ASN A 553 -23.60 -9.47 5.92
N GLN A 554 -22.31 -9.11 5.81
CA GLN A 554 -21.33 -9.39 6.87
C GLN A 554 -20.40 -8.16 6.99
N ALA A 555 -20.54 -7.45 8.10
CA ALA A 555 -19.70 -6.31 8.46
C ALA A 555 -18.32 -6.81 8.86
N ALA A 556 -17.29 -6.35 8.16
CA ALA A 556 -15.89 -6.53 8.52
C ALA A 556 -15.43 -5.43 9.50
N PRO A 557 -14.52 -5.73 10.44
CA PRO A 557 -13.97 -4.73 11.34
C PRO A 557 -12.95 -3.84 10.59
N GLY A 558 -13.23 -2.53 10.59
CA GLY A 558 -12.27 -1.43 10.39
C GLY A 558 -11.23 -1.58 9.29
N GLU A 559 -11.64 -1.43 8.03
CA GLU A 559 -10.71 -1.16 6.93
C GLU A 559 -9.96 0.15 7.21
N VAL A 560 -8.68 0.06 7.54
CA VAL A 560 -7.75 1.18 7.42
C VAL A 560 -7.54 1.40 5.92
N GLU A 561 -7.94 2.57 5.42
CA GLU A 561 -7.67 3.00 4.04
C GLU A 561 -6.19 2.74 3.72
N PRO A 562 -5.86 1.96 2.67
CA PRO A 562 -4.49 1.83 2.23
C PRO A 562 -4.03 3.19 1.68
N ASP A 563 -2.86 3.63 2.14
CA ASP A 563 -2.11 4.78 1.62
C ASP A 563 -2.15 4.84 0.09
N ASP A 564 -2.19 6.07 -0.43
CA ASP A 564 -2.25 6.43 -1.85
C ASP A 564 -1.38 5.52 -2.74
N PRO A 565 -1.98 4.59 -3.52
CA PRO A 565 -1.25 3.68 -4.40
C PRO A 565 -0.66 4.39 -5.64
N SER A 566 -0.79 5.72 -5.73
CA SER A 566 -0.16 6.54 -6.78
C SER A 566 1.37 6.56 -6.70
N ALA A 567 1.99 6.29 -5.54
CA ALA A 567 3.43 6.39 -5.33
C ALA A 567 4.27 5.19 -5.84
N ILE A 568 3.76 4.40 -6.79
CA ILE A 568 4.56 3.43 -7.58
C ILE A 568 4.71 3.98 -9.01
N ASP A 569 5.11 5.24 -9.13
CA ASP A 569 5.69 5.76 -10.37
C ASP A 569 7.18 5.39 -10.42
N LEU A 570 7.45 4.08 -10.46
CA LEU A 570 8.81 3.57 -10.66
C LEU A 570 9.22 3.54 -12.14
N PHE A 571 8.31 3.89 -13.06
CA PHE A 571 8.51 3.75 -14.51
C PHE A 571 7.95 4.88 -15.40
N GLU A 572 7.32 5.94 -14.87
CA GLU A 572 6.95 7.10 -15.69
C GLU A 572 8.07 8.14 -15.70
N ASN A 573 9.13 7.87 -16.49
CA ASN A 573 9.90 8.96 -17.09
C ASN A 573 9.19 9.34 -18.38
N LYS A 574 8.19 10.23 -18.30
CA LYS A 574 7.99 11.15 -19.41
C LYS A 574 9.06 12.21 -19.27
N GLU A 575 9.91 12.32 -20.29
CA GLU A 575 10.75 13.49 -20.52
C GLU A 575 9.82 14.70 -20.65
N GLU A 576 9.45 15.30 -19.52
CA GLU A 576 8.83 16.62 -19.52
C GLU A 576 9.95 17.65 -19.69
N ASN A 577 9.83 18.40 -20.78
CA ASN A 577 10.74 19.43 -21.20
C ASN A 577 11.06 20.37 -20.03
N VAL A 578 12.35 20.49 -19.76
CA VAL A 578 12.97 21.41 -18.81
C VAL A 578 12.64 22.84 -19.25
N THR A 579 11.59 23.46 -18.71
CA THR A 579 11.42 24.93 -18.70
C THR A 579 10.33 25.48 -17.74
N GLU A 580 9.75 24.71 -16.82
CA GLU A 580 8.78 25.21 -15.78
C GLU A 580 9.13 24.77 -14.34
N ASN A 581 10.41 24.56 -14.00
CA ASN A 581 10.80 23.63 -12.93
C ASN A 581 10.96 24.17 -11.50
N ASP A 582 10.85 25.47 -11.22
CA ASP A 582 11.15 25.97 -9.85
C ASP A 582 9.91 26.02 -8.93
N ASN A 583 8.73 26.37 -9.47
CA ASN A 583 7.49 26.43 -8.67
C ASN A 583 6.95 25.04 -8.30
N LEU A 584 7.16 24.03 -9.16
CA LEU A 584 6.70 22.66 -8.92
C LEU A 584 7.48 21.97 -7.78
N SER A 585 8.72 22.41 -7.53
CA SER A 585 9.54 21.93 -6.40
C SER A 585 9.04 22.50 -5.08
N PHE A 586 8.75 23.81 -5.05
CA PHE A 586 8.29 24.51 -3.85
C PHE A 586 6.93 24.00 -3.36
N GLU A 587 5.96 23.85 -4.25
CA GLU A 587 4.62 23.38 -3.86
C GLU A 587 4.66 21.94 -3.31
N LYS A 588 5.46 21.06 -3.93
CA LYS A 588 5.67 19.69 -3.45
C LYS A 588 6.31 19.68 -2.05
N GLU A 589 7.31 20.53 -1.83
CA GLU A 589 7.98 20.64 -0.54
C GLU A 589 7.06 21.19 0.55
N LEU A 590 6.26 22.22 0.23
CA LEU A 590 5.26 22.77 1.14
C LEU A 590 4.20 21.73 1.52
N ARG A 591 3.73 20.91 0.57
CA ARG A 591 2.82 19.80 0.85
C ARG A 591 3.44 18.76 1.80
N LEU A 592 4.73 18.46 1.64
CA LEU A 592 5.45 17.56 2.55
C LEU A 592 5.59 18.18 3.95
N MET A 593 5.90 19.47 4.06
CA MET A 593 5.94 20.19 5.34
C MET A 593 4.59 20.22 6.03
N GLN A 594 3.52 20.51 5.29
CA GLN A 594 2.16 20.48 5.80
C GLN A 594 1.78 19.09 6.32
N LYS A 595 2.14 18.04 5.57
CA LYS A 595 1.93 16.64 5.97
C LYS A 595 2.67 16.33 7.28
N LEU A 596 3.96 16.66 7.35
CA LEU A 596 4.79 16.45 8.54
C LEU A 596 4.17 17.13 9.77
N VAL A 597 3.88 18.43 9.68
CA VAL A 597 3.30 19.20 10.78
C VAL A 597 1.93 18.66 11.21
N HIS A 598 1.09 18.21 10.28
CA HIS A 598 -0.18 17.57 10.64
C HIS A 598 0.00 16.28 11.45
N ILE A 599 1.02 15.48 11.13
CA ILE A 599 1.36 14.26 11.87
C ILE A 599 1.85 14.62 13.28
N GLU A 600 2.72 15.61 13.40
CA GLU A 600 3.23 16.08 14.69
C GLU A 600 2.14 16.66 15.59
N ILE A 601 1.24 17.47 15.04
CA ILE A 601 0.09 18.01 15.78
C ILE A 601 -0.83 16.88 16.23
N ARG A 602 -1.03 15.85 15.39
CA ARG A 602 -1.78 14.65 15.78
C ARG A 602 -1.14 13.97 16.99
N LEU A 603 0.19 13.82 17.01
CA LEU A 603 0.93 13.27 18.14
C LEU A 603 0.78 14.14 19.39
N ILE A 604 1.02 15.46 19.30
CA ILE A 604 0.86 16.41 20.43
C ILE A 604 -0.57 16.36 20.98
N ALA A 605 -1.57 16.36 20.11
CA ALA A 605 -2.96 16.28 20.52
C ALA A 605 -3.25 14.97 21.25
N HIS A 606 -2.62 13.88 20.83
CA HIS A 606 -2.73 12.59 21.51
C HIS A 606 -2.01 12.58 22.86
N PHE A 607 -0.82 13.16 22.95
CA PHE A 607 -0.10 13.35 24.21
C PHE A 607 -0.92 14.12 25.27
N SER A 608 -1.68 15.14 24.84
CA SER A 608 -2.55 15.90 25.74
C SER A 608 -3.69 15.09 26.39
N HIS A 609 -3.97 13.87 25.91
CA HIS A 609 -4.98 12.98 26.46
C HIS A 609 -4.46 12.04 27.55
N LYS A 610 -3.14 11.88 27.67
CA LYS A 610 -2.53 10.91 28.58
C LYS A 610 -2.54 11.45 30.02
N GLU A 611 -2.20 10.57 30.97
CA GLU A 611 -2.13 10.90 32.39
C GLU A 611 -1.33 12.19 32.64
N GLU A 612 -1.71 12.95 33.68
CA GLU A 612 -1.12 14.26 33.97
C GLU A 612 0.42 14.22 34.11
N LYS A 613 0.97 13.08 34.54
CA LYS A 613 2.43 12.86 34.66
C LYS A 613 3.16 12.85 33.31
N GLN A 614 2.47 12.47 32.22
CA GLN A 614 3.05 12.35 30.88
C GLN A 614 2.82 13.61 30.04
N SER A 615 1.67 14.28 30.22
CA SER A 615 1.32 15.49 29.47
C SER A 615 2.00 16.76 30.02
N ILE A 616 2.51 16.74 31.25
CA ILE A 616 3.22 17.88 31.85
C ILE A 616 4.45 18.32 31.06
N PHE A 617 5.10 17.40 30.34
CA PHE A 617 6.25 17.72 29.47
C PHE A 617 5.90 18.65 28.30
N LEU A 618 4.61 18.74 27.91
CA LEU A 618 4.13 19.70 26.92
C LEU A 618 3.90 21.10 27.51
N ILE A 619 3.87 21.25 28.84
CA ILE A 619 3.62 22.50 29.54
C ILE A 619 4.95 23.24 29.74
N ASN A 620 5.57 23.58 28.61
CA ASN A 620 6.75 24.42 28.52
C ASN A 620 6.37 25.72 27.82
N GLN A 621 6.88 26.86 28.30
CA GLN A 621 6.61 28.17 27.72
C GLN A 621 6.87 28.23 26.21
N GLU A 622 7.95 27.63 25.72
CA GLU A 622 8.30 27.61 24.30
C GLU A 622 7.27 26.82 23.49
N VAL A 623 6.90 25.63 23.98
CA VAL A 623 5.90 24.75 23.38
C VAL A 623 4.56 25.47 23.32
N ILE A 624 4.05 25.91 24.46
CA ILE A 624 2.73 26.56 24.57
C ILE A 624 2.67 27.81 23.70
N THR A 625 3.72 28.64 23.69
CA THR A 625 3.77 29.84 22.86
C THR A 625 3.67 29.50 21.38
N LEU A 626 4.44 28.50 20.91
CA LEU A 626 4.44 28.13 19.49
C LEU A 626 3.14 27.44 19.06
N LEU A 627 2.54 26.61 19.92
CA LEU A 627 1.24 25.99 19.64
C LEU A 627 0.13 27.04 19.55
N VAL A 628 0.13 28.04 20.44
CA VAL A 628 -0.80 29.18 20.36
C VAL A 628 -0.55 30.01 19.10
N GLN A 629 0.72 30.23 18.76
CA GLN A 629 1.10 30.93 17.54
C GLN A 629 0.59 30.18 16.30
N TYR A 630 0.75 28.86 16.25
CA TYR A 630 0.26 28.02 15.15
C TYR A 630 -1.24 28.17 14.95
N ILE A 631 -2.04 28.07 16.03
CA ILE A 631 -3.50 28.26 15.94
C ILE A 631 -3.84 29.63 15.36
N SER A 632 -3.07 30.67 15.73
CA SER A 632 -3.30 32.05 15.30
C SER A 632 -2.86 32.37 13.87
N GLU A 633 -1.80 31.72 13.36
CA GLU A 633 -1.10 32.12 12.13
C GLU A 633 -1.23 31.11 10.99
N ALA A 634 -1.51 29.84 11.28
CA ALA A 634 -1.62 28.81 10.25
C ALA A 634 -2.75 29.12 9.24
N PRO A 635 -2.63 28.69 7.98
CA PRO A 635 -3.64 28.95 6.92
C PRO A 635 -4.97 28.23 7.17
N GLU A 636 -4.96 27.15 7.95
CA GLU A 636 -6.14 26.44 8.43
C GLU A 636 -6.07 26.27 9.95
N MET A 637 -7.22 26.36 10.61
CA MET A 637 -7.29 26.18 12.07
C MET A 637 -7.36 24.68 12.40
N ASP A 638 -6.38 24.17 13.16
CA ASP A 638 -6.41 22.80 13.65
C ASP A 638 -7.18 22.68 14.99
N ASN A 639 -8.41 22.15 14.90
CA ASN A 639 -9.28 21.89 16.06
C ASN A 639 -8.70 20.88 17.06
N ARG A 640 -7.81 19.97 16.62
CA ARG A 640 -7.15 19.00 17.50
C ARG A 640 -6.22 19.73 18.45
N LEU A 641 -5.46 20.70 17.95
CA LEU A 641 -4.53 21.47 18.74
C LEU A 641 -5.25 22.39 19.74
N ALA A 642 -6.35 23.04 19.34
CA ALA A 642 -7.16 23.84 20.26
C ALA A 642 -7.71 23.00 21.43
N ARG A 643 -8.17 21.77 21.14
CA ARG A 643 -8.59 20.82 22.18
C ARG A 643 -7.44 20.37 23.07
N ALA A 644 -6.25 20.17 22.49
CA ALA A 644 -5.05 19.81 23.23
C ALA A 644 -4.66 20.91 24.24
N LEU A 645 -4.58 22.17 23.79
CA LEU A 645 -4.30 23.31 24.67
C LEU A 645 -5.34 23.47 25.79
N ARG A 646 -6.63 23.25 25.48
CA ARG A 646 -7.68 23.26 26.50
C ARG A 646 -7.41 22.21 27.58
N ARG A 647 -7.05 20.98 27.21
CA ARG A 647 -6.72 19.93 28.17
C ARG A 647 -5.49 20.27 28.99
N LEU A 648 -4.43 20.75 28.32
CA LEU A 648 -3.21 21.18 28.98
C LEU A 648 -3.48 22.27 30.02
N SER A 649 -4.36 23.23 29.70
CA SER A 649 -4.77 24.30 30.63
C SER A 649 -5.58 23.84 31.84
N CYS A 650 -6.12 22.61 31.79
CA CYS A 650 -6.91 22.02 32.86
C CYS A 650 -6.11 21.05 33.75
N HIS A 651 -4.83 20.79 33.43
CA HIS A 651 -3.99 19.93 34.26
C HIS A 651 -3.68 20.57 35.61
N GLN A 652 -3.91 19.81 36.68
CA GLN A 652 -3.66 20.31 38.04
C GLN A 652 -2.17 20.44 38.31
N SER A 653 -1.38 19.44 37.91
CA SER A 653 0.08 19.42 38.06
C SER A 653 0.79 20.50 37.23
N GLY A 654 0.21 20.88 36.10
CA GLY A 654 0.76 21.91 35.19
C GLY A 654 0.40 23.35 35.55
N LEU A 655 -0.52 23.54 36.51
CA LEU A 655 -1.05 24.85 36.87
C LEU A 655 0.04 25.85 37.32
N PRO A 656 1.02 25.46 38.18
CA PRO A 656 2.09 26.38 38.59
C PRO A 656 2.92 26.86 37.38
N LEU A 657 3.27 25.96 36.46
CA LEU A 657 4.04 26.27 35.26
C LEU A 657 3.29 27.23 34.34
N LEU A 658 1.98 27.01 34.16
CA LEU A 658 1.12 27.88 33.34
C LEU A 658 1.01 29.30 33.93
N LEU A 659 0.98 29.43 35.26
CA LEU A 659 0.97 30.71 35.96
C LEU A 659 2.29 31.44 35.79
N GLU A 660 3.41 30.73 36.00
CA GLU A 660 4.77 31.27 35.87
C GLU A 660 5.01 31.83 34.46
N MET A 661 4.57 31.13 33.41
CA MET A 661 4.72 31.58 32.03
C MET A 661 3.71 32.67 31.60
N ASN A 662 2.86 33.16 32.51
CA ASN A 662 1.78 34.10 32.20
C ASN A 662 0.89 33.65 31.03
N PHE A 663 0.46 32.38 31.04
CA PHE A 663 -0.30 31.76 29.95
C PHE A 663 -1.46 32.63 29.42
N GLN A 664 -2.19 33.29 30.32
CA GLN A 664 -3.26 34.24 29.97
C GLN A 664 -2.80 35.38 29.05
N ARG A 665 -1.60 35.94 29.27
CA ARG A 665 -1.04 37.01 28.43
C ARG A 665 -0.67 36.48 27.05
N ILE A 666 -0.16 35.24 26.97
CA ILE A 666 0.15 34.57 25.69
C ILE A 666 -1.12 34.42 24.86
N ILE A 667 -2.20 33.89 25.44
CA ILE A 667 -3.49 33.74 24.75
C ILE A 667 -4.05 35.10 24.30
N ILE A 668 -4.10 36.10 25.18
CA ILE A 668 -4.66 37.42 24.84
C ILE A 668 -3.84 38.09 23.73
N SER A 669 -2.52 38.09 23.83
CA SER A 669 -1.65 38.76 22.86
C SER A 669 -1.66 38.11 21.48
N ARG A 670 -1.74 36.78 21.40
CA ARG A 670 -1.62 36.04 20.13
C ARG A 670 -2.95 35.70 19.47
N LEU A 671 -3.99 35.38 20.25
CA LEU A 671 -5.30 34.99 19.69
C LEU A 671 -6.32 36.12 19.68
N ILE A 672 -6.32 37.01 20.68
CA ILE A 672 -7.40 38.01 20.88
C ILE A 672 -7.06 39.37 20.26
N ARG A 673 -5.83 39.86 20.43
CA ARG A 673 -5.44 41.22 20.01
C ARG A 673 -5.17 41.42 18.51
N ARG A 674 -5.25 40.38 17.68
CA ARG A 674 -5.08 40.51 16.22
C ARG A 674 -6.41 40.81 15.56
N ASN A 675 -6.65 42.08 15.22
CA ASN A 675 -7.92 42.60 14.68
C ASN A 675 -8.44 41.84 13.44
N CYS A 676 -7.56 41.29 12.60
CA CYS A 676 -7.92 40.50 11.41
C CYS A 676 -8.43 39.07 11.72
N LEU A 677 -8.21 38.56 12.93
CA LEU A 677 -8.63 37.20 13.33
C LEU A 677 -10.08 37.13 13.84
N LEU A 678 -10.66 38.25 14.28
CA LEU A 678 -12.06 38.32 14.75
C LEU A 678 -13.04 37.93 13.64
N ASN A 679 -12.78 38.30 12.37
CA ASN A 679 -13.59 37.89 11.23
C ASN A 679 -13.39 36.41 10.86
N ARG A 680 -12.16 35.88 10.98
CA ARG A 680 -11.83 34.48 10.68
C ARG A 680 -12.45 33.50 11.68
N TYR A 681 -12.48 33.85 12.97
CA TYR A 681 -13.09 33.04 14.02
C TYR A 681 -14.57 33.35 14.27
N SER A 682 -15.18 34.29 13.53
CA SER A 682 -16.62 34.61 13.62
C SER A 682 -17.51 33.39 13.29
N HIS A 683 -17.07 32.54 12.36
CA HIS A 683 -17.73 31.26 12.04
C HIS A 683 -17.35 30.11 13.00
N GLY A 684 -16.32 30.31 13.82
CA GLY A 684 -15.81 29.37 14.83
C GLY A 684 -16.01 29.86 16.27
N ALA A 685 -17.01 30.72 16.53
CA ALA A 685 -17.27 31.37 17.81
C ALA A 685 -17.34 30.41 19.01
N GLY A 686 -17.66 29.13 18.77
CA GLY A 686 -17.60 28.07 19.77
C GLY A 686 -16.21 27.83 20.37
N ILE A 687 -15.11 27.99 19.60
CA ILE A 687 -13.75 27.63 20.03
C ILE A 687 -13.11 28.74 20.86
N LEU A 688 -13.24 30.00 20.44
CA LEU A 688 -12.82 31.14 21.26
C LEU A 688 -13.61 31.14 22.58
N SER A 689 -14.92 30.86 22.52
CA SER A 689 -15.77 30.62 23.69
C SER A 689 -15.31 29.41 24.52
N LEU A 690 -14.86 28.31 23.93
CA LEU A 690 -14.38 27.12 24.65
C LEU A 690 -13.04 27.35 25.35
N ILE A 691 -12.11 28.06 24.70
CA ILE A 691 -10.82 28.45 25.28
C ILE A 691 -11.06 29.49 26.38
N MET A 692 -11.90 30.52 26.12
CA MET A 692 -12.25 31.53 27.11
C MET A 692 -13.05 30.95 28.27
N ARG A 693 -13.96 29.98 28.07
CA ARG A 693 -14.64 29.24 29.15
C ARG A 693 -13.65 28.40 29.95
N GLY A 694 -12.62 27.82 29.32
CA GLY A 694 -11.50 27.17 30.00
C GLY A 694 -10.74 28.16 30.90
N ILE A 695 -10.40 29.32 30.37
CA ILE A 695 -9.67 30.41 31.08
C ILE A 695 -10.54 31.05 32.19
N LEU A 696 -11.86 31.19 31.97
CA LEU A 696 -12.79 31.71 32.97
C LEU A 696 -13.04 30.69 34.09
N ASN A 697 -13.16 29.39 33.77
CA ASN A 697 -13.16 28.33 34.78
C ASN A 697 -11.82 28.23 35.52
N TRP A 698 -10.71 28.53 34.85
CA TRP A 698 -9.37 28.62 35.42
C TRP A 698 -9.28 29.78 36.43
N GLY A 699 -9.75 30.98 36.08
CA GLY A 699 -9.85 32.12 37.01
C GLY A 699 -10.71 31.80 38.24
N TYR A 700 -11.81 31.07 38.04
CA TYR A 700 -12.70 30.62 39.13
C TYR A 700 -12.04 29.60 40.08
N ARG A 701 -11.15 28.74 39.57
CA ARG A 701 -10.45 27.71 40.37
C ARG A 701 -9.27 28.26 41.19
N ILE A 702 -8.67 29.37 40.76
CA ILE A 702 -7.52 30.00 41.45
C ILE A 702 -7.99 31.10 42.42
N GLY A 703 -9.31 31.34 42.54
CA GLY A 703 -9.86 32.40 43.39
C GLY A 703 -9.59 33.81 42.87
N VAL A 704 -9.23 33.96 41.58
CA VAL A 704 -8.99 35.27 40.97
C VAL A 704 -10.33 35.82 40.51
N SER A 705 -10.90 36.75 41.28
CA SER A 705 -12.09 37.49 40.90
C SER A 705 -11.87 38.23 39.56
N PRO A 706 -12.84 38.27 38.63
CA PRO A 706 -12.69 38.92 37.31
C PRO A 706 -12.42 40.43 37.34
N THR A 707 -12.35 41.05 38.52
CA THR A 707 -12.32 42.51 38.71
C THR A 707 -10.93 43.16 38.57
N HIS A 708 -9.85 42.39 38.39
CA HIS A 708 -8.48 42.96 38.25
C HIS A 708 -8.01 43.21 36.80
N PHE A 709 -8.87 43.05 35.79
CA PHE A 709 -8.53 43.32 34.38
C PHE A 709 -8.92 44.73 33.89
N SER A 710 -8.93 45.74 34.77
CA SER A 710 -8.94 47.14 34.34
C SER A 710 -7.58 47.77 34.61
N GLY A 711 -6.76 47.86 33.56
CA GLY A 711 -5.59 48.75 33.58
C GLY A 711 -6.10 50.19 33.54
N GLN A 712 -6.00 50.90 34.66
CA GLN A 712 -6.02 52.36 34.62
C GLN A 712 -4.67 52.88 34.10
N PRO A 713 -4.67 53.90 33.22
CA PRO A 713 -3.44 54.59 32.88
C PRO A 713 -3.05 55.49 34.05
N ASN A 714 -1.86 55.25 34.63
CA ASN A 714 -1.24 56.21 35.55
C ASN A 714 -0.98 57.51 34.77
N SER A 715 -1.71 58.56 35.14
CA SER A 715 -1.32 59.94 34.87
C SER A 715 -0.69 60.46 36.16
N GLU A 716 0.60 60.75 36.12
CA GLU A 716 1.28 61.55 37.14
C GLU A 716 0.71 62.97 37.13
N PRO A 717 0.45 63.59 38.29
CA PRO A 717 0.35 65.04 38.36
C PRO A 717 1.74 65.63 38.58
N VAL A 718 2.08 66.57 37.71
CA VAL A 718 3.16 67.55 37.90
C VAL A 718 2.83 68.42 39.11
N SER A 719 3.67 68.33 40.15
CA SER A 719 4.17 69.45 40.96
C SER A 719 5.22 68.95 41.94
#